data_AF-A0A3D2KN87-F1
#
_entry.id   AF-A0A3D2KN87-F1
#
_cell.length_a   1.000
_cell.length_b   1.000
_cell.length_c   1.000
_cell.angle_alpha   90.00
_cell.angle_beta   90.00
_cell.angle_gamma   90.00
#
_symmetry.space_group_name_H-M   'P 1'
#
loop_
_entity.id
_entity.type
_entity.pdbx_description
1 polymer ?
#
loop_
_entity_poly.entity_id
_entity_poly.type
_entity_poly.pdbx_seq_one_letter_code
_entity_poly.pdbx_strand_id
1 'polypeptide(L)'
;MASEERVAGAREGRRPTGAVMVVGGGIGGIQAALDCAEAGFLVHLVTDGPSIGGKMAQWDKTFPTNDCSMCLLGPKMSECANHPNIEIHSLSEIEKVSGREGAYEVVLRKRARYIDEVECTSCGSCAEVCPVDRPDDFNMGLTSRKAVYKPFPQAIPNAYLIEKRGVSPCRLGCPAGVHTHGYVTLVARGRYREAWSLIRRDNPFVSVCGTICHSPCEKVCQRGEFDQPVAIKALKAFLGHYILTKDREWALSQAVPVEPRREERVAVFGSGPAGLTCAYHLARLGFPVTVFEALPVAGGLMRTAIPEYRLPRDFVETEIELIRRMGVDIRTGVSMGEDFRIEDVFAQGYKAVFVSVGARQVEKATLPGQELPGVWHGVSFLRRVNLGGGEGVEVGGRVAVIGGGFTAVDCARTAVRLGARHVEVIFKGPESELYALPEEIAAARAEGVRFTLLTTPLRVKGQTAVEGLELLEWRVPGEGRRPVPKRGSEHVVPFDTVILATSEIPIETFFRHDRHLKWTEEGTIVVDPLTLATSVSGVFAGGEAVTGPGTVIEAIASGKAAAESIRRYLEGLDLAEGRRRWPKPEEVVRLDIGHLEVPHRRRVRPYLNPADAPEGVEVHGGYTEEMAREEASRCLDCGICAECMRCEEVCEKKAVHHDEEDRSVRLEVGSIILTPGFSTFDPGRLGEFGYGRYPNVITAPELERLLSSTGPTAGRLVRPGDGRPPRRVAFIQCVGS
;
A
#
# COMPACT_ATOMS: atom_id res chain seq x y z
N MET A 1 -13.33 -13.20 26.52
CA MET A 1 -13.49 -14.66 26.62
C MET A 1 -12.26 -15.34 27.22
N ALA A 2 -11.03 -15.15 26.68
CA ALA A 2 -9.81 -15.71 27.29
C ALA A 2 -9.46 -15.17 28.70
N SER A 3 -9.95 -13.97 29.06
CA SER A 3 -9.82 -13.39 30.41
C SER A 3 -10.74 -14.05 31.44
N GLU A 4 -11.89 -14.59 31.02
CA GLU A 4 -12.84 -15.27 31.91
C GLU A 4 -12.48 -16.74 32.11
N GLU A 5 -11.89 -17.40 31.09
CA GLU A 5 -11.45 -18.80 31.20
C GLU A 5 -10.18 -18.97 32.05
N ARG A 6 -9.28 -17.97 32.10
CA ARG A 6 -8.15 -18.01 33.05
C ARG A 6 -8.57 -17.90 34.52
N VAL A 7 -9.75 -17.32 34.78
CA VAL A 7 -10.34 -17.25 36.13
C VAL A 7 -10.93 -18.61 36.56
N ALA A 8 -11.23 -19.50 35.61
CA ALA A 8 -11.82 -20.81 35.89
C ALA A 8 -10.78 -21.91 36.26
N GLY A 9 -9.49 -21.66 36.05
CA GLY A 9 -8.39 -22.60 36.34
C GLY A 9 -7.73 -22.48 37.72
N ALA A 10 -8.26 -21.63 38.61
CA ALA A 10 -7.68 -21.43 39.92
C ALA A 10 -7.89 -22.66 40.82
N ARG A 11 -6.82 -23.44 41.01
CA ARG A 11 -6.67 -24.38 42.13
C ARG A 11 -6.98 -23.64 43.44
N GLU A 12 -7.68 -24.33 44.34
CA GLU A 12 -8.03 -23.92 45.70
C GLU A 12 -6.93 -23.05 46.36
N GLY A 13 -7.11 -21.74 46.31
CA GLY A 13 -6.18 -20.75 46.86
C GLY A 13 -6.90 -19.41 46.92
N ARG A 14 -6.89 -18.77 48.09
CA ARG A 14 -7.68 -17.57 48.47
C ARG A 14 -7.92 -16.58 47.32
N ARG A 15 -9.19 -16.14 47.17
CA ARG A 15 -9.54 -14.97 46.34
C ARG A 15 -8.76 -13.74 46.83
N PRO A 16 -8.23 -12.89 45.93
CA PRO A 16 -7.52 -11.68 46.33
C PRO A 16 -8.37 -10.78 47.23
N THR A 17 -7.75 -10.18 48.26
CA THR A 17 -8.44 -9.30 49.21
C THR A 17 -8.59 -7.86 48.73
N GLY A 18 -7.97 -7.51 47.60
CA GLY A 18 -8.00 -6.20 46.94
C GLY A 18 -7.02 -6.18 45.76
N ALA A 19 -6.88 -5.03 45.09
CA ALA A 19 -5.97 -4.85 43.96
C ALA A 19 -4.99 -3.67 44.17
N VAL A 20 -3.75 -3.84 43.73
CA VAL A 20 -2.67 -2.84 43.79
C VAL A 20 -2.08 -2.65 42.40
N MET A 21 -1.88 -1.41 41.98
CA MET A 21 -1.11 -1.11 40.77
C MET A 21 0.35 -0.80 41.13
N VAL A 22 1.30 -1.39 40.41
CA VAL A 22 2.71 -1.05 40.51
C VAL A 22 3.17 -0.48 39.17
N VAL A 23 3.65 0.76 39.16
CA VAL A 23 4.00 1.52 37.96
C VAL A 23 5.51 1.56 37.79
N GLY A 24 6.01 0.79 36.82
CA GLY A 24 7.42 0.70 36.45
C GLY A 24 7.96 -0.71 36.63
N GLY A 25 8.32 -1.37 35.53
CA GLY A 25 8.79 -2.76 35.51
C GLY A 25 10.24 -2.98 35.93
N GLY A 26 10.89 -2.04 36.62
CA GLY A 26 12.27 -2.20 37.10
C GLY A 26 12.36 -3.10 38.35
N ILE A 27 13.57 -3.37 38.84
CA ILE A 27 13.79 -4.25 40.02
C ILE A 27 12.97 -3.85 41.25
N GLY A 28 12.83 -2.56 41.52
CA GLY A 28 12.01 -2.06 42.63
C GLY A 28 10.52 -2.35 42.46
N GLY A 29 9.99 -2.17 41.25
CA GLY A 29 8.59 -2.50 40.93
C GLY A 29 8.32 -3.99 40.90
N ILE A 30 9.28 -4.79 40.39
CA ILE A 30 9.24 -6.25 40.44
C ILE A 30 9.16 -6.74 41.88
N GLN A 31 10.04 -6.25 42.76
CA GLN A 31 10.02 -6.64 44.18
C GLN A 31 8.71 -6.21 44.86
N ALA A 32 8.27 -4.97 44.66
CA ALA A 32 7.02 -4.49 45.22
C ALA A 32 5.81 -5.30 44.75
N ALA A 33 5.81 -5.72 43.47
CA ALA A 33 4.75 -6.56 42.91
C ALA A 33 4.72 -7.95 43.56
N LEU A 34 5.89 -8.59 43.74
CA LEU A 34 5.99 -9.88 44.42
C LEU A 34 5.51 -9.79 45.86
N ASP A 35 6.01 -8.82 46.63
CA ASP A 35 5.64 -8.64 48.04
C ASP A 35 4.13 -8.38 48.22
N CYS A 36 3.53 -7.56 47.36
CA CYS A 36 2.08 -7.32 47.37
C CYS A 36 1.28 -8.57 47.00
N ALA A 37 1.76 -9.33 46.02
CA ALA A 37 1.07 -10.52 45.55
C ALA A 37 1.13 -11.67 46.57
N GLU A 38 2.25 -11.82 47.27
CA GLU A 38 2.43 -12.73 48.41
C GLU A 38 1.56 -12.33 49.61
N ALA A 39 1.34 -11.03 49.82
CA ALA A 39 0.41 -10.51 50.81
C ALA A 39 -1.07 -10.77 50.45
N GLY A 40 -1.37 -11.32 49.27
CA GLY A 40 -2.72 -11.74 48.86
C GLY A 40 -3.48 -10.72 48.00
N PHE A 41 -2.83 -9.68 47.50
CA PHE A 41 -3.44 -8.72 46.58
C PHE A 41 -3.30 -9.15 45.12
N LEU A 42 -4.29 -8.81 44.29
CA LEU A 42 -4.13 -8.80 42.84
C LEU A 42 -3.22 -7.62 42.48
N VAL A 43 -2.19 -7.85 41.68
CA VAL A 43 -1.23 -6.83 41.30
C VAL A 43 -1.27 -6.61 39.81
N HIS A 44 -1.47 -5.35 39.41
CA HIS A 44 -1.28 -4.90 38.03
C HIS A 44 0.08 -4.24 37.90
N LEU A 45 1.07 -4.96 37.35
CA LEU A 45 2.42 -4.45 37.11
C LEU A 45 2.48 -3.78 35.73
N VAL A 46 2.51 -2.45 35.72
CA VAL A 46 2.43 -1.62 34.50
C VAL A 46 3.83 -1.18 34.08
N THR A 47 4.16 -1.32 32.80
CA THR A 47 5.40 -0.80 32.22
C THR A 47 5.17 -0.33 30.78
N ASP A 48 5.75 0.81 30.44
CA ASP A 48 5.70 1.40 29.10
C ASP A 48 6.52 0.60 28.08
N GLY A 49 7.62 0.00 28.53
CA GLY A 49 8.47 -0.87 27.74
C GLY A 49 7.84 -2.20 27.34
N PRO A 50 8.44 -2.91 26.37
CA PRO A 50 7.99 -4.23 25.90
C PRO A 50 8.24 -5.38 26.88
N SER A 51 9.03 -5.14 27.94
CA SER A 51 9.39 -6.14 28.93
C SER A 51 9.60 -5.49 30.30
N ILE A 52 9.32 -6.24 31.37
CA ILE A 52 9.83 -5.92 32.72
C ILE A 52 11.35 -6.18 32.77
N GLY A 53 12.01 -5.72 33.82
CA GLY A 53 13.45 -5.80 34.07
C GLY A 53 14.13 -4.43 34.19
N GLY A 54 13.55 -3.40 33.56
CA GLY A 54 14.05 -2.02 33.60
C GLY A 54 15.52 -1.90 33.17
N LYS A 55 16.23 -0.88 33.70
CA LYS A 55 17.65 -0.65 33.41
C LYS A 55 18.58 -1.72 33.95
N MET A 56 18.18 -2.41 35.03
CA MET A 56 18.97 -3.49 35.61
C MET A 56 19.20 -4.63 34.60
N ALA A 57 18.23 -4.90 33.71
CA ALA A 57 18.40 -5.88 32.63
C ALA A 57 19.54 -5.54 31.65
N GLN A 58 19.91 -4.26 31.54
CA GLN A 58 20.99 -3.81 30.66
C GLN A 58 22.38 -3.94 31.30
N TRP A 59 22.48 -4.00 32.62
CA TRP A 59 23.76 -4.04 33.34
C TRP A 59 24.42 -5.42 33.25
N ASP A 60 25.75 -5.44 33.28
CA ASP A 60 26.49 -6.70 33.42
C ASP A 60 26.49 -7.12 34.90
N LYS A 61 26.94 -6.23 35.79
CA LYS A 61 27.13 -6.50 37.22
C LYS A 61 26.39 -5.54 38.13
N THR A 62 26.05 -6.02 39.33
CA THR A 62 25.50 -5.18 40.41
C THR A 62 26.60 -4.71 41.37
N PHE A 63 26.50 -3.48 41.84
CA PHE A 63 27.34 -2.97 42.94
C PHE A 63 26.62 -3.15 44.29
N PRO A 64 27.31 -3.47 45.41
CA PRO A 64 28.76 -3.71 45.56
C PRO A 64 29.18 -5.17 45.35
N THR A 65 28.24 -6.08 45.13
CA THR A 65 28.51 -7.53 45.18
C THR A 65 29.20 -8.07 43.94
N ASN A 66 29.18 -7.34 42.82
CA ASN A 66 29.67 -7.76 41.50
C ASN A 66 29.02 -9.06 40.98
N ASP A 67 27.79 -9.34 41.42
CA ASP A 67 26.98 -10.43 40.90
C ASP A 67 26.47 -10.12 39.50
N CYS A 68 26.19 -11.16 38.71
CA CYS A 68 25.54 -11.00 37.41
C CYS A 68 24.14 -10.41 37.60
N SER A 69 23.88 -9.25 37.00
CA SER A 69 22.61 -8.54 37.13
C SER A 69 21.43 -9.41 36.66
N MET A 70 21.57 -10.07 35.52
CA MET A 70 20.54 -10.94 34.97
C MET A 70 20.32 -12.22 35.82
N CYS A 71 21.34 -12.73 36.52
CA CYS A 71 21.19 -13.89 37.40
C CYS A 71 20.35 -13.56 38.63
N LEU A 72 20.38 -12.31 39.11
CA LEU A 72 19.53 -11.85 40.21
C LEU A 72 18.12 -11.49 39.72
N LEU A 73 18.04 -10.81 38.58
CA LEU A 73 16.80 -10.26 38.04
C LEU A 73 15.92 -11.33 37.36
N GLY A 74 16.52 -12.23 36.59
CA GLY A 74 15.82 -13.23 35.79
C GLY A 74 14.87 -14.15 36.58
N PRO A 75 15.29 -14.71 37.74
CA PRO A 75 14.40 -15.48 38.60
C PRO A 75 13.19 -14.67 39.07
N LYS A 76 13.37 -13.41 39.50
CA LYS A 76 12.28 -12.54 39.96
C LYS A 76 11.32 -12.16 38.83
N MET A 77 11.85 -11.87 37.65
CA MET A 77 11.01 -11.65 36.47
C MET A 77 10.16 -12.89 36.17
N SER A 78 10.77 -14.07 36.19
CA SER A 78 10.08 -15.34 35.94
C SER A 78 9.02 -15.64 37.00
N GLU A 79 9.32 -15.33 38.26
CA GLU A 79 8.38 -15.43 39.37
C GLU A 79 7.17 -14.51 39.15
N CYS A 80 7.39 -13.23 38.81
CA CYS A 80 6.32 -12.31 38.44
C CYS A 80 5.44 -12.86 37.30
N ALA A 81 6.05 -13.41 36.25
CA ALA A 81 5.31 -13.91 35.09
C ALA A 81 4.43 -15.13 35.40
N ASN A 82 4.83 -15.94 36.37
CA ASN A 82 4.13 -17.17 36.75
C ASN A 82 3.25 -17.01 37.99
N HIS A 83 3.29 -15.86 38.66
CA HIS A 83 2.52 -15.64 39.88
C HIS A 83 1.03 -15.45 39.55
N PRO A 84 0.11 -16.21 40.17
CA PRO A 84 -1.32 -16.19 39.83
C PRO A 84 -2.01 -14.85 40.13
N ASN A 85 -1.46 -14.08 41.09
CA ASN A 85 -1.99 -12.76 41.45
C ASN A 85 -1.25 -11.59 40.76
N ILE A 86 -0.37 -11.82 39.79
CA ILE A 86 0.32 -10.73 39.08
C ILE A 86 -0.12 -10.72 37.62
N GLU A 87 -0.63 -9.59 37.16
CA GLU A 87 -0.92 -9.32 35.76
C GLU A 87 0.06 -8.26 35.24
N ILE A 88 0.84 -8.62 34.22
CA ILE A 88 1.82 -7.73 33.61
C ILE A 88 1.20 -6.96 32.44
N HIS A 89 1.13 -5.65 32.58
CA HIS A 89 0.69 -4.71 31.57
C HIS A 89 1.92 -4.09 30.89
N SER A 90 2.56 -4.86 29.99
CA SER A 90 3.63 -4.34 29.12
C SER A 90 3.07 -3.43 28.03
N LEU A 91 3.93 -2.56 27.46
CA LEU A 91 3.53 -1.57 26.45
C LEU A 91 2.38 -0.67 26.90
N SER A 92 2.29 -0.38 28.20
CA SER A 92 1.14 0.29 28.81
C SER A 92 1.54 1.55 29.57
N GLU A 93 0.80 2.63 29.34
CA GLU A 93 0.97 3.93 29.99
C GLU A 93 -0.33 4.36 30.68
N ILE A 94 -0.23 5.14 31.75
CA ILE A 94 -1.39 5.65 32.47
C ILE A 94 -1.92 6.88 31.73
N GLU A 95 -3.17 6.82 31.24
CA GLU A 95 -3.84 7.98 30.63
C GLU A 95 -4.58 8.82 31.66
N LYS A 96 -5.24 8.17 32.62
CA LYS A 96 -6.08 8.84 33.60
C LYS A 96 -6.12 8.07 34.91
N VAL A 97 -6.06 8.83 36.01
CA VAL A 97 -6.35 8.34 37.37
C VAL A 97 -7.49 9.17 37.94
N SER A 98 -8.50 8.50 38.47
CA SER A 98 -9.63 9.13 39.18
C SER A 98 -10.03 8.30 40.40
N GLY A 99 -10.92 8.83 41.23
CA GLY A 99 -11.38 8.16 42.45
C GLY A 99 -10.76 8.76 43.71
N ARG A 100 -10.75 7.97 44.80
CA ARG A 100 -10.28 8.38 46.12
C ARG A 100 -9.41 7.30 46.73
N GLU A 101 -8.73 7.62 47.83
CA GLU A 101 -7.92 6.66 48.58
C GLU A 101 -8.70 5.36 48.86
N GLY A 102 -8.08 4.21 48.55
CA GLY A 102 -8.69 2.89 48.67
C GLY A 102 -9.64 2.49 47.52
N ALA A 103 -9.94 3.39 46.57
CA ALA A 103 -10.82 3.14 45.43
C ALA A 103 -10.47 4.06 44.24
N TYR A 104 -9.40 3.70 43.54
CA TYR A 104 -8.96 4.36 42.31
C TYR A 104 -9.50 3.63 41.08
N GLU A 105 -9.95 4.41 40.10
CA GLU A 105 -10.18 3.95 38.74
C GLU A 105 -9.03 4.47 37.87
N VAL A 106 -8.29 3.55 37.25
CA VAL A 106 -7.15 3.86 36.38
C VAL A 106 -7.46 3.42 34.96
N VAL A 107 -7.25 4.32 34.02
CA VAL A 107 -7.32 4.03 32.58
C VAL A 107 -5.90 3.93 32.04
N LEU A 108 -5.54 2.74 31.55
CA LEU A 108 -4.30 2.49 30.85
C LEU A 108 -4.51 2.53 29.34
N ARG A 109 -3.56 3.11 28.61
CA ARG A 109 -3.41 2.88 27.17
C ARG A 109 -2.39 1.78 26.97
N LYS A 110 -2.82 0.66 26.41
CA LYS A 110 -1.95 -0.45 25.99
C LYS A 110 -1.70 -0.34 24.50
N ARG A 111 -0.45 -0.12 24.11
CA ARG A 111 -0.04 -0.07 22.70
C ARG A 111 -0.12 -1.45 22.06
N ALA A 112 -0.45 -1.48 20.78
CA ALA A 112 -0.43 -2.71 19.98
C ALA A 112 0.98 -3.34 19.98
N ARG A 113 1.05 -4.65 20.22
CA ARG A 113 2.30 -5.43 20.13
C ARG A 113 2.53 -5.96 18.71
N TYR A 114 1.44 -6.13 17.97
CA TYR A 114 1.31 -6.78 16.66
C TYR A 114 1.73 -8.26 16.66
N ILE A 115 1.98 -8.82 17.84
CA ILE A 115 2.31 -10.23 18.05
C ILE A 115 1.57 -10.68 19.30
N ASP A 116 0.75 -11.72 19.14
CA ASP A 116 0.03 -12.33 20.24
C ASP A 116 1.03 -12.99 21.22
N GLU A 117 1.00 -12.54 22.47
CA GLU A 117 1.93 -12.99 23.52
C GLU A 117 1.72 -14.45 23.94
N VAL A 118 0.51 -14.98 23.72
CA VAL A 118 0.12 -16.35 24.10
C VAL A 118 0.52 -17.34 23.00
N GLU A 119 0.29 -16.98 21.74
CA GLU A 119 0.61 -17.85 20.60
C GLU A 119 2.10 -17.81 20.20
N CYS A 120 2.81 -16.74 20.56
CA CYS A 120 4.23 -16.59 20.22
C CYS A 120 5.11 -17.60 20.97
N THR A 121 5.88 -18.40 20.23
CA THR A 121 6.85 -19.37 20.79
C THR A 121 8.25 -18.78 20.98
N SER A 122 8.46 -17.48 20.70
CA SER A 122 9.77 -16.82 20.74
C SER A 122 10.86 -17.51 19.88
N CYS A 123 10.51 -18.12 18.75
CA CYS A 123 11.47 -18.84 17.89
C CYS A 123 12.43 -17.94 17.10
N GLY A 124 12.07 -16.68 16.82
CA GLY A 124 12.92 -15.71 16.13
C GLY A 124 12.84 -15.67 14.60
N SER A 125 12.13 -16.60 13.94
CA SER A 125 12.05 -16.67 12.47
C SER A 125 11.53 -15.36 11.83
N CYS A 126 10.64 -14.65 12.51
CA CYS A 126 10.14 -13.34 12.05
C CYS A 126 11.24 -12.28 11.95
N ALA A 127 12.20 -12.26 12.89
CA ALA A 127 13.32 -11.32 12.88
C ALA A 127 14.32 -11.66 11.79
N GLU A 128 14.60 -12.94 11.55
CA GLU A 128 15.54 -13.39 10.50
C GLU A 128 15.12 -12.91 9.10
N VAL A 129 13.83 -12.93 8.79
CA VAL A 129 13.32 -12.53 7.48
C VAL A 129 13.05 -11.02 7.34
N CYS A 130 13.16 -10.25 8.43
CA CYS A 130 12.84 -8.83 8.44
C CYS A 130 13.87 -8.00 7.64
N PRO A 131 13.45 -7.24 6.61
CA PRO A 131 14.37 -6.45 5.79
C PRO A 131 14.72 -5.08 6.39
N VAL A 132 14.11 -4.70 7.52
CA VAL A 132 14.30 -3.38 8.15
C VAL A 132 15.32 -3.50 9.27
N ASP A 133 16.35 -2.66 9.22
CA ASP A 133 17.34 -2.50 10.29
C ASP A 133 17.04 -1.23 11.09
N ARG A 134 17.20 -1.32 12.41
CA ARG A 134 17.01 -0.22 13.37
C ARG A 134 18.17 -0.23 14.39
N PRO A 135 18.54 0.91 14.97
CA PRO A 135 19.43 0.91 16.14
C PRO A 135 18.86 0.03 17.26
N ASP A 136 19.72 -0.73 17.91
CA ASP A 136 19.33 -1.57 19.04
C ASP A 136 19.33 -0.79 20.35
N ASP A 137 18.15 -0.29 20.74
CA ASP A 137 17.97 0.51 21.96
C ASP A 137 18.40 -0.23 23.24
N PHE A 138 18.24 -1.56 23.29
CA PHE A 138 18.66 -2.35 24.45
C PHE A 138 20.19 -2.37 24.58
N ASN A 139 20.89 -2.39 23.44
CA ASN A 139 22.34 -2.31 23.34
C ASN A 139 22.86 -0.88 23.12
N MET A 140 22.09 0.15 23.48
CA MET A 140 22.49 1.57 23.39
C MET A 140 22.89 2.02 21.97
N GLY A 141 22.35 1.38 20.93
CA GLY A 141 22.68 1.69 19.53
C GLY A 141 24.06 1.19 19.09
N LEU A 142 24.78 0.41 19.91
CA LEU A 142 26.08 -0.18 19.56
C LEU A 142 25.96 -1.26 18.46
N THR A 143 24.76 -1.81 18.28
CA THR A 143 24.40 -2.78 17.25
C THR A 143 23.11 -2.37 16.55
N SER A 144 22.76 -3.07 15.47
CA SER A 144 21.45 -3.00 14.86
C SER A 144 20.57 -4.15 15.32
N ARG A 145 19.26 -3.90 15.37
CA ARG A 145 18.18 -4.88 15.49
C ARG A 145 17.24 -4.77 14.30
N LYS A 146 16.23 -5.63 14.26
CA LYS A 146 15.16 -5.60 13.25
C LYS A 146 13.94 -4.82 13.77
N ALA A 147 13.02 -4.47 12.86
CA ALA A 147 11.75 -3.86 13.24
C ALA A 147 10.85 -4.83 14.03
N VAL A 148 10.88 -6.12 13.70
CA VAL A 148 10.33 -7.18 14.57
C VAL A 148 11.47 -7.74 15.43
N TYR A 149 11.33 -7.65 16.73
CA TYR A 149 12.43 -7.94 17.66
C TYR A 149 11.92 -8.47 18.99
N LYS A 150 12.83 -9.01 19.78
CA LYS A 150 12.65 -9.29 21.19
C LYS A 150 13.71 -8.46 21.93
N PRO A 151 13.35 -7.70 22.98
CA PRO A 151 14.28 -6.75 23.60
C PRO A 151 15.59 -7.38 24.07
N PHE A 152 15.50 -8.56 24.68
CA PHE A 152 16.63 -9.38 25.11
C PHE A 152 16.19 -10.84 25.31
N PRO A 153 17.11 -11.81 25.37
CA PRO A 153 16.76 -13.24 25.39
C PRO A 153 15.83 -13.66 26.53
N GLN A 154 15.97 -13.08 27.73
CA GLN A 154 15.15 -13.36 28.93
C GLN A 154 13.98 -12.37 29.13
N ALA A 155 13.58 -11.63 28.08
CA ALA A 155 12.49 -10.67 28.18
C ALA A 155 11.17 -11.31 28.65
N ILE A 156 10.41 -10.55 29.44
CA ILE A 156 9.09 -10.93 29.94
C ILE A 156 8.10 -9.79 29.69
N PRO A 157 7.04 -10.00 28.88
CA PRO A 157 6.63 -11.27 28.27
C PRO A 157 7.66 -11.88 27.31
N ASN A 158 7.71 -13.22 27.27
CA ASN A 158 8.63 -13.99 26.44
C ASN A 158 8.13 -14.05 24.98
N ALA A 159 7.95 -12.89 24.36
CA ALA A 159 7.38 -12.74 23.03
C ALA A 159 8.11 -11.66 22.23
N TYR A 160 8.08 -11.80 20.90
CA TYR A 160 8.51 -10.75 19.99
C TYR A 160 7.46 -9.62 19.96
N LEU A 161 7.84 -8.48 19.38
CA LEU A 161 6.92 -7.40 19.01
C LEU A 161 7.36 -6.77 17.69
N ILE A 162 6.48 -5.99 17.07
CA ILE A 162 6.80 -5.19 15.88
C ILE A 162 6.78 -3.71 16.24
N GLU A 163 7.91 -3.03 16.05
CA GLU A 163 7.94 -1.58 16.10
C GLU A 163 7.31 -1.01 14.83
N LYS A 164 6.14 -0.37 14.98
CA LYS A 164 5.33 0.15 13.88
C LYS A 164 4.67 1.46 14.32
N ARG A 165 4.82 2.51 13.50
CA ARG A 165 4.21 3.84 13.74
C ARG A 165 2.78 3.97 13.22
N GLY A 166 2.34 3.02 12.40
CA GLY A 166 1.04 3.02 11.75
C GLY A 166 1.13 2.46 10.33
N VAL A 167 0.12 2.77 9.52
CA VAL A 167 0.09 2.39 8.10
C VAL A 167 0.80 3.47 7.28
N SER A 168 1.72 3.08 6.41
CA SER A 168 2.47 4.04 5.59
C SER A 168 1.55 4.89 4.70
N PRO A 169 1.80 6.21 4.55
CA PRO A 169 0.96 7.08 3.72
C PRO A 169 0.86 6.61 2.27
N CYS A 170 1.94 6.06 1.71
CA CYS A 170 1.95 5.54 0.34
C CYS A 170 1.08 4.28 0.15
N ARG A 171 0.87 3.47 1.20
CA ARG A 171 -0.12 2.37 1.18
C ARG A 171 -1.53 2.93 1.23
N LEU A 172 -1.82 3.85 2.17
CA LEU A 172 -3.14 4.49 2.30
C LEU A 172 -3.53 5.26 1.02
N GLY A 173 -2.59 5.95 0.38
CA GLY A 173 -2.84 6.66 -0.87
C GLY A 173 -3.01 5.76 -2.09
N CYS A 174 -2.75 4.45 -1.99
CA CYS A 174 -3.04 3.52 -3.07
C CYS A 174 -4.49 3.01 -2.95
N PRO A 175 -5.38 3.23 -3.93
CA PRO A 175 -6.77 2.76 -3.84
C PRO A 175 -6.92 1.25 -3.61
N ALA A 176 -5.99 0.44 -4.12
CA ALA A 176 -5.99 -1.01 -3.93
C ALA A 176 -5.34 -1.47 -2.60
N GLY A 177 -4.78 -0.54 -1.83
CA GLY A 177 -4.12 -0.80 -0.54
C GLY A 177 -2.79 -1.54 -0.64
N VAL A 178 -2.11 -1.45 -1.80
CA VAL A 178 -0.83 -2.11 -2.06
C VAL A 178 0.23 -1.68 -1.04
N HIS A 179 0.96 -2.66 -0.49
CA HIS A 179 2.00 -2.50 0.52
C HIS A 179 3.26 -1.81 -0.04
N THR A 180 3.13 -0.50 -0.31
CA THR A 180 4.09 0.28 -1.07
C THR A 180 5.43 0.43 -0.35
N HIS A 181 5.40 0.76 0.94
CA HIS A 181 6.61 0.79 1.77
C HIS A 181 7.33 -0.57 1.74
N GLY A 182 6.58 -1.66 1.91
CA GLY A 182 7.11 -3.02 1.94
C GLY A 182 7.87 -3.43 0.68
N TYR A 183 7.27 -3.27 -0.50
CA TYR A 183 7.94 -3.68 -1.73
C TYR A 183 9.11 -2.76 -2.09
N VAL A 184 9.04 -1.47 -1.76
CA VAL A 184 10.17 -0.55 -1.94
C VAL A 184 11.34 -0.97 -1.06
N THR A 185 11.11 -1.27 0.21
CA THR A 185 12.15 -1.78 1.12
C THR A 185 12.75 -3.09 0.61
N LEU A 186 11.93 -4.01 0.08
CA LEU A 186 12.43 -5.27 -0.51
C LEU A 186 13.26 -5.04 -1.78
N VAL A 187 12.87 -4.10 -2.66
CA VAL A 187 13.65 -3.70 -3.83
C VAL A 187 15.01 -3.14 -3.42
N ALA A 188 15.08 -2.28 -2.39
CA ALA A 188 16.35 -1.76 -1.87
C ALA A 188 17.31 -2.89 -1.43
N ARG A 189 16.76 -4.00 -0.93
CA ARG A 189 17.50 -5.20 -0.49
C ARG A 189 17.74 -6.24 -1.59
N GLY A 190 17.34 -5.98 -2.83
CA GLY A 190 17.49 -6.94 -3.94
C GLY A 190 16.54 -8.15 -3.87
N ARG A 191 15.50 -8.10 -3.03
CA ARG A 191 14.56 -9.21 -2.79
C ARG A 191 13.36 -9.12 -3.75
N TYR A 192 13.63 -9.21 -5.06
CA TYR A 192 12.64 -8.90 -6.11
C TYR A 192 11.45 -9.85 -6.14
N ARG A 193 11.68 -11.17 -6.04
CA ARG A 193 10.59 -12.17 -6.02
C ARG A 193 9.59 -11.93 -4.88
N GLU A 194 10.10 -11.57 -3.71
CA GLU A 194 9.29 -11.25 -2.53
C GLU A 194 8.56 -9.92 -2.71
N ALA A 195 9.22 -8.90 -3.25
CA ALA A 195 8.60 -7.60 -3.55
C ALA A 195 7.43 -7.77 -4.54
N TRP A 196 7.61 -8.57 -5.58
CA TRP A 196 6.59 -8.83 -6.60
C TRP A 196 5.40 -9.61 -6.02
N SER A 197 5.69 -10.64 -5.23
CA SER A 197 4.66 -11.43 -4.55
C SER A 197 3.83 -10.59 -3.57
N LEU A 198 4.49 -9.67 -2.84
CA LEU A 198 3.83 -8.74 -1.93
C LEU A 198 2.87 -7.80 -2.67
N ILE A 199 3.24 -7.26 -3.84
CA ILE A 199 2.32 -6.45 -4.65
C ILE A 199 1.12 -7.29 -5.09
N ARG A 200 1.37 -8.52 -5.54
CA ARG A 200 0.32 -9.42 -6.03
C ARG A 200 -0.67 -9.84 -4.95
N ARG A 201 -0.35 -9.74 -3.65
CA ARG A 201 -1.34 -9.91 -2.58
C ARG A 201 -2.57 -9.03 -2.79
N ASP A 202 -2.40 -7.84 -3.36
CA ASP A 202 -3.45 -6.84 -3.56
C ASP A 202 -3.76 -6.54 -5.04
N ASN A 203 -2.74 -6.54 -5.91
CA ASN A 203 -2.82 -6.12 -7.31
C ASN A 203 -2.22 -7.18 -8.25
N PRO A 204 -3.02 -7.86 -9.11
CA PRO A 204 -2.50 -8.86 -10.03
C PRO A 204 -1.70 -8.27 -11.22
N PHE A 205 -1.77 -6.95 -11.45
CA PHE A 205 -1.18 -6.27 -12.59
C PHE A 205 -0.01 -5.38 -12.18
N VAL A 206 1.12 -6.00 -11.84
CA VAL A 206 2.33 -5.32 -11.37
C VAL A 206 2.95 -4.49 -12.49
N SER A 207 3.21 -5.11 -13.63
CA SER A 207 3.85 -4.47 -14.79
C SER A 207 2.97 -3.37 -15.34
N VAL A 208 1.68 -3.66 -15.59
CA VAL A 208 0.73 -2.66 -16.09
C VAL A 208 0.69 -1.44 -15.16
N CYS A 209 0.53 -1.63 -13.85
CA CYS A 209 0.52 -0.50 -12.92
C CYS A 209 1.88 0.19 -12.79
N GLY A 210 2.99 -0.50 -13.00
CA GLY A 210 4.32 0.11 -13.12
C GLY A 210 4.39 1.07 -14.31
N THR A 211 3.72 0.73 -15.41
CA THR A 211 3.80 1.52 -16.65
C THR A 211 2.78 2.65 -16.72
N ILE A 212 1.52 2.40 -16.37
CA ILE A 212 0.40 3.32 -16.68
C ILE A 212 -0.33 3.89 -15.45
N CYS A 213 0.04 3.51 -14.23
CA CYS A 213 -0.59 4.09 -13.04
C CYS A 213 -0.32 5.60 -12.95
N HIS A 214 -1.23 6.33 -12.33
CA HIS A 214 -1.12 7.75 -12.05
C HIS A 214 -0.42 8.07 -10.72
N SER A 215 0.13 7.04 -10.06
CA SER A 215 1.00 7.14 -8.87
C SER A 215 0.42 7.96 -7.70
N PRO A 216 -0.82 7.70 -7.22
CA PRO A 216 -1.37 8.46 -6.09
C PRO A 216 -0.54 8.30 -4.81
N CYS A 217 0.11 7.14 -4.66
CA CYS A 217 1.09 6.86 -3.62
C CYS A 217 2.31 7.80 -3.62
N GLU A 218 2.75 8.32 -4.78
CA GLU A 218 3.85 9.31 -4.85
C GLU A 218 3.39 10.68 -4.35
N LYS A 219 2.11 11.05 -4.57
CA LYS A 219 1.55 12.35 -4.13
C LYS A 219 1.51 12.49 -2.61
N VAL A 220 1.30 11.39 -1.90
CA VAL A 220 1.24 11.35 -0.43
C VAL A 220 2.57 10.90 0.21
N CYS A 221 3.60 10.67 -0.59
CA CYS A 221 4.90 10.21 -0.08
C CYS A 221 5.54 11.27 0.83
N GLN A 222 5.80 10.91 2.08
CA GLN A 222 6.33 11.83 3.08
C GLN A 222 7.74 12.34 2.76
N ARG A 223 8.53 11.60 1.95
CA ARG A 223 9.81 12.08 1.41
C ARG A 223 9.68 13.40 0.64
N GLY A 224 8.52 13.64 0.02
CA GLY A 224 8.24 14.88 -0.71
C GLY A 224 8.20 16.15 0.16
N GLU A 225 8.23 16.02 1.50
CA GLU A 225 8.41 17.15 2.42
C GLU A 225 9.86 17.63 2.48
N PHE A 226 10.81 16.77 2.11
CA PHE A 226 12.25 17.06 2.17
C PHE A 226 12.82 17.30 0.77
N ASP A 227 12.54 16.42 -0.18
CA ASP A 227 12.96 16.61 -1.57
C ASP A 227 11.89 16.09 -2.55
N GLN A 228 12.25 15.15 -3.44
CA GLN A 228 11.30 14.55 -4.37
C GLN A 228 10.76 13.24 -3.79
N PRO A 229 9.46 12.93 -3.98
CA PRO A 229 8.93 11.62 -3.69
C PRO A 229 9.79 10.48 -4.24
N VAL A 230 9.76 9.34 -3.56
CA VAL A 230 10.34 8.10 -4.09
C VAL A 230 9.63 7.76 -5.41
N ALA A 231 10.38 7.31 -6.41
CA ALA A 231 9.88 6.94 -7.73
C ALA A 231 9.13 5.60 -7.73
N ILE A 232 8.10 5.50 -6.89
CA ILE A 232 7.34 4.28 -6.59
C ILE A 232 6.80 3.60 -7.85
N LYS A 233 6.32 4.36 -8.85
CA LYS A 233 5.85 3.83 -10.13
C LYS A 233 7.00 3.26 -10.96
N ALA A 234 8.12 3.97 -11.06
CA ALA A 234 9.29 3.49 -11.79
C ALA A 234 9.89 2.24 -11.15
N LEU A 235 9.93 2.17 -9.81
CA LEU A 235 10.33 0.96 -9.08
C LEU A 235 9.38 -0.22 -9.34
N LYS A 236 8.08 0.04 -9.45
CA LYS A 236 7.08 -0.98 -9.82
C LYS A 236 7.24 -1.43 -11.27
N ALA A 237 7.54 -0.51 -12.19
CA ALA A 237 7.84 -0.83 -13.59
C ALA A 237 9.08 -1.71 -13.70
N PHE A 238 10.18 -1.32 -13.05
CA PHE A 238 11.40 -2.12 -12.94
C PHE A 238 11.09 -3.53 -12.45
N LEU A 239 10.40 -3.63 -11.31
CA LEU A 239 10.10 -4.91 -10.68
C LEU A 239 9.23 -5.82 -11.56
N GLY A 240 8.15 -5.27 -12.15
CA GLY A 240 7.27 -6.01 -13.04
C GLY A 240 8.01 -6.49 -14.29
N HIS A 241 8.74 -5.61 -14.95
CA HIS A 241 9.50 -5.94 -16.16
C HIS A 241 10.63 -6.93 -15.86
N TYR A 242 11.37 -6.75 -14.76
CA TYR A 242 12.44 -7.65 -14.32
C TYR A 242 11.90 -9.07 -14.13
N ILE A 243 10.84 -9.24 -13.32
CA ILE A 243 10.28 -10.57 -13.05
C ILE A 243 9.71 -11.21 -14.31
N LEU A 244 8.97 -10.46 -15.13
CA LEU A 244 8.32 -11.01 -16.33
C LEU A 244 9.29 -11.26 -17.50
N THR A 245 10.54 -10.78 -17.42
CA THR A 245 11.58 -11.04 -18.44
C THR A 245 12.64 -12.02 -17.94
N LYS A 246 13.21 -11.81 -16.74
CA LYS A 246 14.29 -12.64 -16.18
C LYS A 246 13.79 -13.88 -15.45
N ASP A 247 12.71 -13.73 -14.69
CA ASP A 247 12.18 -14.75 -13.78
C ASP A 247 10.79 -15.25 -14.23
N ARG A 248 10.50 -15.17 -15.53
CA ARG A 248 9.16 -15.46 -16.08
C ARG A 248 8.68 -16.86 -15.72
N GLU A 249 9.55 -17.86 -15.84
CA GLU A 249 9.22 -19.24 -15.50
C GLU A 249 8.89 -19.43 -14.01
N TRP A 250 9.65 -18.75 -13.13
CA TRP A 250 9.35 -18.74 -11.71
C TRP A 250 7.99 -18.06 -11.46
N ALA A 251 7.71 -16.92 -12.08
CA ALA A 251 6.43 -16.23 -11.93
C ALA A 251 5.25 -17.11 -12.37
N LEU A 252 5.39 -17.81 -13.50
CA LEU A 252 4.40 -18.76 -14.01
C LEU A 252 4.21 -19.97 -13.08
N SER A 253 5.27 -20.44 -12.42
CA SER A 253 5.17 -21.57 -11.47
C SER A 253 4.48 -21.21 -10.16
N GLN A 254 4.39 -19.92 -9.81
CA GLN A 254 3.62 -19.45 -8.66
C GLN A 254 2.10 -19.39 -8.94
N ALA A 255 1.69 -19.36 -10.22
CA ALA A 255 0.30 -19.27 -10.61
C ALA A 255 -0.33 -20.67 -10.71
N VAL A 256 -0.57 -21.29 -9.55
CA VAL A 256 -1.23 -22.60 -9.47
C VAL A 256 -2.66 -22.47 -8.94
N PRO A 257 -3.62 -23.29 -9.40
CA PRO A 257 -4.95 -23.33 -8.81
C PRO A 257 -4.91 -23.75 -7.34
N VAL A 258 -5.78 -23.16 -6.54
CA VAL A 258 -5.98 -23.57 -5.14
C VAL A 258 -6.86 -24.82 -5.10
N GLU A 259 -6.43 -25.82 -4.33
CA GLU A 259 -7.16 -27.07 -4.11
C GLU A 259 -7.39 -27.32 -2.61
N PRO A 260 -8.54 -27.89 -2.20
CA PRO A 260 -9.67 -28.29 -3.05
C PRO A 260 -10.47 -27.07 -3.54
N ARG A 261 -11.02 -27.18 -4.75
CA ARG A 261 -11.96 -26.17 -5.27
C ARG A 261 -13.28 -26.20 -4.50
N ARG A 262 -13.86 -25.01 -4.36
CA ARG A 262 -15.23 -24.82 -3.88
C ARG A 262 -16.25 -25.20 -4.96
N GLU A 263 -17.49 -25.45 -4.57
CA GLU A 263 -18.56 -25.83 -5.51
C GLU A 263 -19.28 -24.59 -6.09
N GLU A 264 -19.28 -23.48 -5.34
CA GLU A 264 -20.00 -22.27 -5.69
C GLU A 264 -19.33 -21.52 -6.85
N ARG A 265 -19.91 -21.62 -8.04
CA ARG A 265 -19.38 -20.96 -9.26
C ARG A 265 -19.74 -19.47 -9.31
N VAL A 266 -18.80 -18.65 -9.75
CA VAL A 266 -18.98 -17.19 -9.92
C VAL A 266 -18.82 -16.78 -11.38
N ALA A 267 -19.74 -15.94 -11.87
CA ALA A 267 -19.67 -15.35 -13.19
C ALA A 267 -19.18 -13.90 -13.11
N VAL A 268 -18.21 -13.53 -13.93
CA VAL A 268 -17.68 -12.16 -14.03
C VAL A 268 -17.88 -11.67 -15.45
N PHE A 269 -18.51 -10.52 -15.63
CA PHE A 269 -18.73 -9.90 -16.92
C PHE A 269 -17.77 -8.73 -17.14
N GLY A 270 -16.99 -8.81 -18.22
CA GLY A 270 -15.91 -7.89 -18.56
C GLY A 270 -14.56 -8.38 -18.06
N SER A 271 -13.58 -8.47 -18.97
CA SER A 271 -12.19 -8.84 -18.67
C SER A 271 -11.27 -7.64 -18.46
N GLY A 272 -11.84 -6.50 -18.08
CA GLY A 272 -11.05 -5.32 -17.69
C GLY A 272 -10.32 -5.54 -16.35
N PRO A 273 -9.53 -4.54 -15.90
CA PRO A 273 -8.79 -4.63 -14.65
C PRO A 273 -9.65 -4.98 -13.44
N ALA A 274 -10.89 -4.46 -13.36
CA ALA A 274 -11.82 -4.78 -12.27
C ALA A 274 -12.26 -6.26 -12.29
N GLY A 275 -12.77 -6.75 -13.42
CA GLY A 275 -13.25 -8.13 -13.55
C GLY A 275 -12.16 -9.16 -13.34
N LEU A 276 -10.99 -8.97 -13.97
CA LEU A 276 -9.86 -9.87 -13.79
C LEU A 276 -9.29 -9.83 -12.36
N THR A 277 -9.31 -8.68 -11.69
CA THR A 277 -8.90 -8.60 -10.27
C THR A 277 -9.89 -9.32 -9.36
N CYS A 278 -11.20 -9.18 -9.61
CA CYS A 278 -12.22 -9.92 -8.88
C CYS A 278 -12.03 -11.44 -9.05
N ALA A 279 -11.87 -11.90 -10.30
CA ALA A 279 -11.60 -13.30 -10.61
C ALA A 279 -10.31 -13.81 -9.96
N TYR A 280 -9.23 -13.02 -10.00
CA TYR A 280 -7.96 -13.33 -9.35
C TYR A 280 -8.12 -13.59 -7.84
N HIS A 281 -8.80 -12.71 -7.11
CA HIS A 281 -8.97 -12.85 -5.66
C HIS A 281 -9.90 -14.01 -5.30
N LEU A 282 -10.99 -14.21 -6.06
CA LEU A 282 -11.90 -15.35 -5.86
C LEU A 282 -11.21 -16.69 -6.14
N ALA A 283 -10.37 -16.77 -7.18
CA ALA A 283 -9.60 -17.98 -7.48
C ALA A 283 -8.61 -18.34 -6.36
N ARG A 284 -8.01 -17.34 -5.69
CA ARG A 284 -7.14 -17.56 -4.51
C ARG A 284 -7.89 -18.11 -3.29
N LEU A 285 -9.20 -17.96 -3.26
CA LEU A 285 -10.08 -18.51 -2.24
C LEU A 285 -10.68 -19.87 -2.66
N GLY A 286 -10.28 -20.40 -3.81
CA GLY A 286 -10.73 -21.69 -4.33
C GLY A 286 -12.06 -21.66 -5.08
N PHE A 287 -12.67 -20.50 -5.31
CA PHE A 287 -13.92 -20.41 -6.08
C PHE A 287 -13.66 -20.65 -7.59
N PRO A 288 -14.47 -21.49 -8.28
CA PRO A 288 -14.43 -21.57 -9.72
C PRO A 288 -15.03 -20.30 -10.35
N VAL A 289 -14.25 -19.59 -11.15
CA VAL A 289 -14.67 -18.33 -11.78
C VAL A 289 -14.65 -18.44 -13.30
N THR A 290 -15.73 -18.00 -13.93
CA THR A 290 -15.79 -17.78 -15.39
C THR A 290 -15.87 -16.28 -15.67
N VAL A 291 -14.94 -15.75 -16.45
CA VAL A 291 -14.94 -14.39 -16.96
C VAL A 291 -15.46 -14.40 -18.40
N PHE A 292 -16.55 -13.68 -18.65
CA PHE A 292 -17.13 -13.49 -19.96
C PHE A 292 -16.70 -12.14 -20.53
N GLU A 293 -16.13 -12.15 -21.73
CA GLU A 293 -15.62 -10.97 -22.44
C GLU A 293 -16.27 -10.86 -23.81
N ALA A 294 -16.81 -9.68 -24.12
CA ALA A 294 -17.50 -9.43 -25.39
C ALA A 294 -16.54 -9.36 -26.58
N LEU A 295 -15.32 -8.86 -26.36
CA LEU A 295 -14.31 -8.74 -27.40
C LEU A 295 -13.59 -10.08 -27.65
N PRO A 296 -12.92 -10.25 -28.81
CA PRO A 296 -12.17 -11.47 -29.11
C PRO A 296 -10.93 -11.67 -28.23
N VAL A 297 -10.55 -10.66 -27.43
CA VAL A 297 -9.36 -10.67 -26.58
C VAL A 297 -9.69 -10.19 -25.17
N ALA A 298 -9.00 -10.76 -24.18
CA ALA A 298 -9.13 -10.37 -22.79
C ALA A 298 -8.25 -9.17 -22.44
N GLY A 299 -8.68 -8.35 -21.47
CA GLY A 299 -7.91 -7.26 -20.90
C GLY A 299 -8.61 -5.89 -20.91
N GLY A 300 -9.78 -5.76 -21.55
CA GLY A 300 -10.48 -4.47 -21.64
C GLY A 300 -9.59 -3.32 -22.14
N LEU A 301 -9.79 -2.10 -21.61
CA LEU A 301 -9.10 -0.90 -22.09
C LEU A 301 -7.56 -0.96 -21.97
N MET A 302 -6.99 -1.72 -21.04
CA MET A 302 -5.52 -1.84 -20.95
C MET A 302 -4.92 -2.57 -22.17
N ARG A 303 -5.70 -3.44 -22.83
CA ARG A 303 -5.29 -4.07 -24.09
C ARG A 303 -5.81 -3.32 -25.31
N THR A 304 -7.04 -2.81 -25.23
CA THR A 304 -7.74 -2.31 -26.42
C THR A 304 -7.57 -0.82 -26.63
N ALA A 305 -7.37 0.01 -25.60
CA ALA A 305 -7.28 1.46 -25.77
C ALA A 305 -5.85 1.97 -25.58
N ILE A 306 -5.15 1.48 -24.57
CA ILE A 306 -3.80 1.98 -24.26
C ILE A 306 -2.82 1.53 -25.34
N PRO A 307 -2.12 2.44 -26.04
CA PRO A 307 -1.21 2.08 -27.13
C PRO A 307 -0.04 1.18 -26.71
N GLU A 308 0.44 0.34 -27.62
CA GLU A 308 1.51 -0.63 -27.36
C GLU A 308 2.85 0.01 -26.97
N TYR A 309 3.20 1.15 -27.58
CA TYR A 309 4.42 1.90 -27.21
C TYR A 309 4.41 2.36 -25.75
N ARG A 310 3.21 2.49 -25.16
CA ARG A 310 3.03 2.88 -23.76
C ARG A 310 2.83 1.67 -22.86
N LEU A 311 2.17 0.62 -23.32
CA LEU A 311 1.93 -0.60 -22.56
C LEU A 311 2.14 -1.83 -23.45
N PRO A 312 3.33 -2.47 -23.37
CA PRO A 312 3.67 -3.61 -24.21
C PRO A 312 2.69 -4.78 -24.04
N ARG A 313 2.29 -5.40 -25.14
CA ARG A 313 1.25 -6.44 -25.14
C ARG A 313 1.67 -7.73 -24.45
N ASP A 314 2.94 -8.11 -24.55
CA ASP A 314 3.46 -9.32 -23.88
C ASP A 314 3.31 -9.24 -22.36
N PHE A 315 3.50 -8.05 -21.75
CA PHE A 315 3.29 -7.89 -20.30
C PHE A 315 1.82 -8.04 -19.92
N VAL A 316 0.90 -7.44 -20.70
CA VAL A 316 -0.55 -7.58 -20.45
C VAL A 316 -0.99 -9.04 -20.60
N GLU A 317 -0.58 -9.71 -21.68
CA GLU A 317 -0.93 -11.12 -21.91
C GLU A 317 -0.34 -12.02 -20.84
N THR A 318 0.91 -11.80 -20.43
CA THR A 318 1.56 -12.60 -19.37
C THR A 318 0.83 -12.44 -18.03
N GLU A 319 0.43 -11.24 -17.65
CA GLU A 319 -0.31 -11.04 -16.40
C GLU A 319 -1.73 -11.63 -16.45
N ILE A 320 -2.39 -11.63 -17.61
CA ILE A 320 -3.66 -12.34 -17.82
C ILE A 320 -3.46 -13.86 -17.76
N GLU A 321 -2.38 -14.37 -18.35
CA GLU A 321 -2.04 -15.79 -18.34
C GLU A 321 -1.77 -16.30 -16.92
N LEU A 322 -1.12 -15.48 -16.07
CA LEU A 322 -0.99 -15.80 -14.65
C LEU A 322 -2.35 -15.98 -13.95
N ILE A 323 -3.38 -15.24 -14.36
CA ILE A 323 -4.74 -15.40 -13.82
C ILE A 323 -5.41 -16.67 -14.37
N ARG A 324 -5.27 -16.94 -15.68
CA ARG A 324 -5.78 -18.18 -16.30
C ARG A 324 -5.21 -19.43 -15.65
N ARG A 325 -3.90 -19.46 -15.39
CA ARG A 325 -3.21 -20.60 -14.77
C ARG A 325 -3.68 -20.91 -13.36
N MET A 326 -4.26 -19.95 -12.66
CA MET A 326 -4.92 -20.15 -11.37
C MET A 326 -6.29 -20.84 -11.47
N GLY A 327 -6.72 -21.21 -12.68
CA GLY A 327 -7.98 -21.92 -12.93
C GLY A 327 -9.16 -21.02 -13.31
N VAL A 328 -8.92 -19.74 -13.60
CA VAL A 328 -9.96 -18.81 -14.10
C VAL A 328 -10.24 -19.11 -15.57
N ASP A 329 -11.49 -19.45 -15.89
CA ASP A 329 -11.96 -19.67 -17.26
C ASP A 329 -12.32 -18.34 -17.92
N ILE A 330 -11.63 -17.94 -18.98
CA ILE A 330 -11.89 -16.67 -19.69
C ILE A 330 -12.47 -16.99 -21.07
N ARG A 331 -13.74 -16.65 -21.27
CA ARG A 331 -14.50 -16.87 -22.52
C ARG A 331 -14.68 -15.55 -23.25
N THR A 332 -14.02 -15.41 -24.39
CA THR A 332 -14.11 -14.25 -25.28
C THR A 332 -15.25 -14.40 -26.28
N GLY A 333 -15.66 -13.30 -26.92
CA GLY A 333 -16.78 -13.26 -27.86
C GLY A 333 -18.15 -13.50 -27.22
N VAL A 334 -18.28 -13.33 -25.90
CA VAL A 334 -19.53 -13.48 -25.17
C VAL A 334 -19.98 -12.14 -24.60
N SER A 335 -21.05 -11.61 -25.18
CA SER A 335 -21.65 -10.33 -24.86
C SER A 335 -22.86 -10.55 -23.96
N MET A 336 -22.74 -10.19 -22.70
CA MET A 336 -23.89 -10.18 -21.81
C MET A 336 -24.94 -9.18 -22.38
N GLY A 337 -26.23 -9.48 -22.27
CA GLY A 337 -27.35 -8.67 -22.77
C GLY A 337 -27.79 -9.02 -24.19
N GLU A 338 -26.85 -9.48 -25.02
CA GLU A 338 -27.14 -10.08 -26.34
C GLU A 338 -27.21 -11.61 -26.21
N ASP A 339 -26.21 -12.21 -25.56
CA ASP A 339 -26.07 -13.67 -25.42
C ASP A 339 -26.65 -14.21 -24.10
N PHE A 340 -26.70 -13.39 -23.04
CA PHE A 340 -27.12 -13.81 -21.70
C PHE A 340 -27.82 -12.70 -20.90
N ARG A 341 -28.92 -13.03 -20.22
CA ARG A 341 -29.51 -12.20 -19.15
C ARG A 341 -28.97 -12.63 -17.79
N ILE A 342 -29.10 -11.79 -16.77
CA ILE A 342 -28.63 -12.11 -15.40
C ILE A 342 -29.32 -13.37 -14.87
N GLU A 343 -30.61 -13.54 -15.16
CA GLU A 343 -31.40 -14.70 -14.73
C GLU A 343 -30.87 -16.01 -15.35
N ASP A 344 -30.44 -15.95 -16.62
CA ASP A 344 -29.91 -17.12 -17.35
C ASP A 344 -28.60 -17.61 -16.72
N VAL A 345 -27.83 -16.70 -16.14
CA VAL A 345 -26.56 -17.02 -15.45
C VAL A 345 -26.84 -17.79 -14.17
N PHE A 346 -27.83 -17.36 -13.38
CA PHE A 346 -28.25 -18.12 -12.20
C PHE A 346 -28.87 -19.47 -12.57
N ALA A 347 -29.66 -19.54 -13.66
CA ALA A 347 -30.22 -20.79 -14.17
C ALA A 347 -29.15 -21.79 -14.62
N GLN A 348 -28.01 -21.30 -15.12
CA GLN A 348 -26.83 -22.13 -15.42
C GLN A 348 -26.08 -22.62 -14.18
N GLY A 349 -26.51 -22.23 -12.98
CA GLY A 349 -25.97 -22.71 -11.71
C GLY A 349 -24.79 -21.90 -11.16
N TYR A 350 -24.59 -20.67 -11.63
CA TYR A 350 -23.72 -19.70 -10.95
C TYR A 350 -24.42 -19.17 -9.70
N LYS A 351 -23.65 -18.88 -8.64
CA LYS A 351 -24.17 -18.44 -7.33
C LYS A 351 -23.99 -16.95 -7.08
N ALA A 352 -23.06 -16.31 -7.78
CA ALA A 352 -22.87 -14.87 -7.74
C ALA A 352 -22.42 -14.34 -9.11
N VAL A 353 -22.72 -13.07 -9.35
CA VAL A 353 -22.39 -12.35 -10.59
C VAL A 353 -21.67 -11.05 -10.26
N PHE A 354 -20.57 -10.76 -10.97
CA PHE A 354 -19.91 -9.46 -10.94
C PHE A 354 -19.97 -8.77 -12.30
N VAL A 355 -20.55 -7.57 -12.36
CA VAL A 355 -20.68 -6.76 -13.58
C VAL A 355 -19.60 -5.69 -13.59
N SER A 356 -18.64 -5.82 -14.52
CA SER A 356 -17.47 -4.94 -14.65
C SER A 356 -17.19 -4.55 -16.11
N VAL A 357 -18.25 -4.37 -16.89
CA VAL A 357 -18.21 -4.15 -18.34
C VAL A 357 -17.65 -2.78 -18.78
N GLY A 358 -17.28 -1.93 -17.82
CA GLY A 358 -16.74 -0.59 -18.03
C GLY A 358 -17.79 0.43 -18.46
N ALA A 359 -17.36 1.68 -18.67
CA ALA A 359 -18.19 2.72 -19.27
C ALA A 359 -18.04 2.64 -20.80
N ARG A 360 -19.11 2.27 -21.52
CA ARG A 360 -19.11 2.32 -22.98
C ARG A 360 -19.55 3.70 -23.44
N GLN A 361 -18.74 4.34 -24.29
CA GLN A 361 -19.09 5.59 -24.94
C GLN A 361 -20.30 5.37 -25.85
N VAL A 362 -21.41 6.05 -25.53
CA VAL A 362 -22.47 6.26 -26.50
C VAL A 362 -22.02 7.39 -27.41
N GLU A 363 -21.90 7.12 -28.70
CA GLU A 363 -21.63 8.12 -29.72
C GLU A 363 -22.88 8.99 -29.89
N LYS A 364 -23.12 9.93 -28.97
CA LYS A 364 -24.17 10.94 -29.14
C LYS A 364 -23.63 12.11 -29.94
N ALA A 365 -24.38 12.52 -30.96
CA ALA A 365 -24.10 13.71 -31.75
C ALA A 365 -24.24 15.00 -30.96
N THR A 366 -23.16 15.39 -30.29
CA THR A 366 -23.04 16.70 -29.63
C THR A 366 -22.35 17.73 -30.52
N LEU A 367 -21.50 17.29 -31.47
CA LEU A 367 -20.82 18.17 -32.41
C LEU A 367 -21.42 18.04 -33.81
N PRO A 368 -22.04 19.08 -34.38
CA PRO A 368 -22.54 19.05 -35.74
C PRO A 368 -21.44 18.61 -36.73
N GLY A 369 -21.78 17.71 -37.66
CA GLY A 369 -20.85 17.17 -38.66
C GLY A 369 -19.99 15.99 -38.18
N GLN A 370 -20.18 15.49 -36.96
CA GLN A 370 -19.41 14.34 -36.45
C GLN A 370 -19.62 13.02 -37.22
N GLU A 371 -20.69 12.91 -38.01
CA GLU A 371 -21.00 11.72 -38.82
C GLU A 371 -20.19 11.66 -40.12
N LEU A 372 -19.40 12.71 -40.41
CA LEU A 372 -18.60 12.77 -41.63
C LEU A 372 -17.48 11.71 -41.61
N PRO A 373 -17.23 11.03 -42.74
CA PRO A 373 -16.04 10.22 -42.91
C PRO A 373 -14.76 11.00 -42.59
N GLY A 374 -13.87 10.42 -41.77
CA GLY A 374 -12.69 11.10 -41.23
C GLY A 374 -12.86 11.60 -39.79
N VAL A 375 -14.06 11.50 -39.21
CA VAL A 375 -14.27 11.67 -37.77
C VAL A 375 -14.12 10.31 -37.07
N TRP A 376 -13.39 10.30 -35.96
CA TRP A 376 -13.19 9.14 -35.11
C TRP A 376 -13.56 9.44 -33.67
N HIS A 377 -14.12 8.47 -32.94
CA HIS A 377 -14.22 8.52 -31.48
C HIS A 377 -12.97 7.92 -30.84
N GLY A 378 -12.41 8.59 -29.82
CA GLY A 378 -11.06 8.31 -29.33
C GLY A 378 -10.83 6.85 -28.89
N VAL A 379 -11.73 6.28 -28.10
CA VAL A 379 -11.60 4.87 -27.66
C VAL A 379 -11.78 3.89 -28.84
N SER A 380 -12.72 4.17 -29.75
CA SER A 380 -12.98 3.36 -30.94
C SER A 380 -11.78 3.38 -31.90
N PHE A 381 -11.17 4.55 -32.10
CA PHE A 381 -9.95 4.75 -32.88
C PHE A 381 -8.80 3.91 -32.32
N LEU A 382 -8.49 4.09 -31.02
CA LEU A 382 -7.43 3.35 -30.36
C LEU A 382 -7.69 1.83 -30.38
N ARG A 383 -8.93 1.41 -30.17
CA ARG A 383 -9.33 -0.01 -30.28
C ARG A 383 -9.03 -0.60 -31.63
N ARG A 384 -9.40 0.10 -32.70
CA ARG A 384 -9.19 -0.41 -34.06
C ARG A 384 -7.70 -0.51 -34.38
N VAL A 385 -6.91 0.49 -33.99
CA VAL A 385 -5.45 0.46 -34.14
C VAL A 385 -4.85 -0.71 -33.37
N ASN A 386 -5.24 -0.90 -32.10
CA ASN A 386 -4.65 -1.91 -31.23
C ASN A 386 -5.03 -3.35 -31.58
N LEU A 387 -6.23 -3.59 -32.12
CA LEU A 387 -6.69 -4.94 -32.49
C LEU A 387 -6.35 -5.31 -33.94
N GLY A 388 -6.32 -4.35 -34.85
CA GLY A 388 -6.06 -4.56 -36.28
C GLY A 388 -4.63 -4.24 -36.72
N GLY A 389 -3.71 -3.94 -35.80
CA GLY A 389 -2.34 -3.51 -36.15
C GLY A 389 -2.29 -2.19 -36.95
N GLY A 390 -3.36 -1.40 -36.92
CA GLY A 390 -3.53 -0.21 -37.75
C GLY A 390 -4.10 -0.48 -39.15
N GLU A 391 -4.28 -1.73 -39.56
CA GLU A 391 -4.86 -2.06 -40.86
C GLU A 391 -6.30 -1.53 -40.96
N GLY A 392 -6.56 -0.71 -41.98
CA GLY A 392 -7.87 -0.09 -42.21
C GLY A 392 -8.20 1.09 -41.28
N VAL A 393 -7.21 1.69 -40.61
CA VAL A 393 -7.34 3.00 -39.95
C VAL A 393 -6.54 4.04 -40.73
N GLU A 394 -7.23 4.82 -41.55
CA GLU A 394 -6.61 5.93 -42.29
C GLU A 394 -6.73 7.22 -41.49
N VAL A 395 -5.59 7.90 -41.30
CA VAL A 395 -5.52 9.27 -40.79
C VAL A 395 -4.93 10.15 -41.88
N GLY A 396 -5.52 11.34 -42.07
CA GLY A 396 -5.02 12.31 -43.03
C GLY A 396 -3.74 13.01 -42.56
N GLY A 397 -3.26 13.96 -43.36
CA GLY A 397 -2.03 14.68 -43.05
C GLY A 397 -2.16 15.65 -41.86
N ARG A 398 -3.37 16.19 -41.64
CA ARG A 398 -3.71 17.13 -40.56
C ARG A 398 -4.80 16.57 -39.67
N VAL A 399 -4.47 16.30 -38.41
CA VAL A 399 -5.37 15.66 -37.43
C VAL A 399 -5.65 16.60 -36.26
N ALA A 400 -6.92 16.85 -35.98
CA ALA A 400 -7.37 17.51 -34.75
C ALA A 400 -7.82 16.46 -33.74
N VAL A 401 -7.38 16.57 -32.48
CA VAL A 401 -7.82 15.72 -31.38
C VAL A 401 -8.51 16.57 -30.33
N ILE A 402 -9.79 16.34 -30.08
CA ILE A 402 -10.59 17.16 -29.16
C ILE A 402 -10.58 16.52 -27.78
N GLY A 403 -10.03 17.22 -26.78
CA GLY A 403 -9.96 16.75 -25.40
C GLY A 403 -8.62 17.05 -24.73
N GLY A 404 -8.56 16.89 -23.41
CA GLY A 404 -7.36 17.17 -22.60
C GLY A 404 -6.93 16.04 -21.68
N GLY A 405 -7.48 14.84 -21.85
CA GLY A 405 -7.21 13.67 -21.01
C GLY A 405 -6.28 12.63 -21.63
N PHE A 406 -6.10 11.51 -20.92
CA PHE A 406 -5.24 10.40 -21.34
C PHE A 406 -5.57 9.90 -22.75
N THR A 407 -6.85 9.69 -23.05
CA THR A 407 -7.31 9.26 -24.37
C THR A 407 -6.91 10.24 -25.47
N ALA A 408 -6.98 11.55 -25.22
CA ALA A 408 -6.61 12.56 -26.20
C ALA A 408 -5.11 12.51 -26.53
N VAL A 409 -4.26 12.41 -25.51
CA VAL A 409 -2.81 12.28 -25.69
C VAL A 409 -2.45 10.97 -26.40
N ASP A 410 -3.06 9.85 -26.01
CA ASP A 410 -2.85 8.56 -26.65
C ASP A 410 -3.29 8.58 -28.12
N CYS A 411 -4.43 9.20 -28.44
CA CYS A 411 -4.91 9.37 -29.82
C CYS A 411 -3.94 10.22 -30.64
N ALA A 412 -3.49 11.36 -30.11
CA ALA A 412 -2.60 12.28 -30.82
C ALA A 412 -1.27 11.61 -31.18
N ARG A 413 -0.63 10.97 -30.20
CA ARG A 413 0.64 10.26 -30.38
C ARG A 413 0.49 9.02 -31.28
N THR A 414 -0.67 8.36 -31.26
CA THR A 414 -0.98 7.27 -32.19
C THR A 414 -1.16 7.79 -33.61
N ALA A 415 -1.83 8.93 -33.81
CA ALA A 415 -1.98 9.55 -35.12
C ALA A 415 -0.62 9.93 -35.74
N VAL A 416 0.34 10.43 -34.94
CA VAL A 416 1.73 10.66 -35.40
C VAL A 416 2.35 9.36 -35.94
N ARG A 417 2.18 8.24 -35.24
CA ARG A 417 2.74 6.94 -35.64
C ARG A 417 2.07 6.34 -36.88
N LEU A 418 0.81 6.69 -37.13
CA LEU A 418 0.09 6.35 -38.36
C LEU A 418 0.45 7.27 -39.54
N GLY A 419 1.39 8.21 -39.36
CA GLY A 419 1.93 9.06 -40.44
C GLY A 419 1.35 10.46 -40.54
N ALA A 420 0.53 10.90 -39.58
CA ALA A 420 0.04 12.27 -39.56
C ALA A 420 1.20 13.27 -39.43
N ARG A 421 1.26 14.24 -40.35
CA ARG A 421 2.32 15.26 -40.42
C ARG A 421 2.07 16.43 -39.48
N HIS A 422 0.81 16.68 -39.15
CA HIS A 422 0.39 17.77 -38.27
C HIS A 422 -0.70 17.27 -37.34
N VAL A 423 -0.41 17.18 -36.05
CA VAL A 423 -1.35 16.74 -35.03
C VAL A 423 -1.52 17.84 -33.99
N GLU A 424 -2.77 18.17 -33.71
CA GLU A 424 -3.13 19.24 -32.77
C GLU A 424 -4.18 18.76 -31.77
N VAL A 425 -3.84 18.83 -30.49
CA VAL A 425 -4.76 18.59 -29.38
C VAL A 425 -5.46 19.90 -29.05
N ILE A 426 -6.79 19.92 -29.12
CA ILE A 426 -7.63 21.08 -28.89
C ILE A 426 -8.37 20.90 -27.57
N PHE A 427 -8.19 21.83 -26.63
CA PHE A 427 -8.77 21.77 -25.30
C PHE A 427 -9.35 23.11 -24.85
N LYS A 428 -10.53 23.07 -24.20
CA LYS A 428 -11.27 24.26 -23.79
C LYS A 428 -10.64 25.03 -22.62
N GLY A 429 -9.82 24.37 -21.81
CA GLY A 429 -9.20 24.93 -20.61
C GLY A 429 -7.75 25.39 -20.81
N PRO A 430 -7.16 26.05 -19.80
CA PRO A 430 -5.72 26.32 -19.74
C PRO A 430 -4.91 25.03 -19.52
N GLU A 431 -3.59 25.13 -19.67
CA GLU A 431 -2.66 23.98 -19.54
C GLU A 431 -2.74 23.32 -18.15
N SER A 432 -2.97 24.13 -17.10
CA SER A 432 -3.13 23.67 -15.72
C SER A 432 -4.37 22.79 -15.49
N GLU A 433 -5.32 22.78 -16.42
CA GLU A 433 -6.55 21.97 -16.36
C GLU A 433 -6.48 20.72 -17.24
N LEU A 434 -5.35 20.45 -17.92
CA LEU A 434 -5.16 19.18 -18.62
C LEU A 434 -5.18 18.02 -17.63
N TYR A 435 -5.95 16.97 -17.94
CA TYR A 435 -6.07 15.79 -17.09
C TYR A 435 -4.92 14.80 -17.29
N ALA A 436 -4.27 14.83 -18.47
CA ALA A 436 -3.11 14.01 -18.75
C ALA A 436 -1.91 14.42 -17.89
N LEU A 437 -1.04 13.44 -17.59
CA LEU A 437 0.12 13.69 -16.74
C LEU A 437 1.15 14.60 -17.45
N PRO A 438 1.87 15.46 -16.70
CA PRO A 438 2.87 16.36 -17.29
C PRO A 438 3.92 15.64 -18.15
N GLU A 439 4.36 14.45 -17.75
CA GLU A 439 5.31 13.63 -18.52
C GLU A 439 4.74 13.13 -19.86
N GLU A 440 3.44 12.84 -19.93
CA GLU A 440 2.76 12.42 -21.16
C GLU A 440 2.58 13.59 -22.12
N ILE A 441 2.27 14.78 -21.58
CA ILE A 441 2.19 16.03 -22.36
C ILE A 441 3.58 16.37 -22.93
N ALA A 442 4.63 16.26 -22.11
CA ALA A 442 6.01 16.49 -22.54
C ALA A 442 6.43 15.50 -23.65
N ALA A 443 6.09 14.22 -23.51
CA ALA A 443 6.35 13.21 -24.53
C ALA A 443 5.60 13.49 -25.84
N ALA A 444 4.33 13.89 -25.77
CA ALA A 444 3.57 14.28 -26.96
C ALA A 444 4.17 15.49 -27.68
N ARG A 445 4.60 16.52 -26.93
CA ARG A 445 5.29 17.70 -27.50
C ARG A 445 6.62 17.34 -28.14
N ALA A 446 7.39 16.43 -27.54
CA ALA A 446 8.64 15.94 -28.10
C ALA A 446 8.43 15.18 -29.44
N GLU A 447 7.26 14.58 -29.63
CA GLU A 447 6.84 13.94 -30.89
C GLU A 447 6.22 14.93 -31.90
N GLY A 448 6.19 16.23 -31.60
CA GLY A 448 5.69 17.27 -32.49
C GLY A 448 4.19 17.57 -32.38
N VAL A 449 3.49 16.99 -31.40
CA VAL A 449 2.07 17.29 -31.14
C VAL A 449 1.92 18.71 -30.60
N ARG A 450 1.04 19.50 -31.24
CA ARG A 450 0.69 20.85 -30.79
C ARG A 450 -0.49 20.81 -29.83
N PHE A 451 -0.54 21.78 -28.92
CA PHE A 451 -1.65 21.95 -27.98
C PHE A 451 -2.26 23.33 -28.19
N THR A 452 -3.49 23.36 -28.69
CA THR A 452 -4.30 24.57 -28.83
C THR A 452 -5.33 24.62 -27.70
N LEU A 453 -4.94 25.39 -26.69
CA LEU A 453 -5.67 25.55 -25.43
C LEU A 453 -6.69 26.68 -25.54
N LEU A 454 -7.57 26.78 -24.52
CA LEU A 454 -8.65 27.77 -24.50
C LEU A 454 -9.44 27.81 -25.81
N THR A 455 -9.72 26.64 -26.40
CA THR A 455 -10.39 26.53 -27.70
C THR A 455 -11.38 25.38 -27.69
N THR A 456 -12.56 25.59 -28.28
CA THR A 456 -13.59 24.54 -28.43
C THR A 456 -13.99 24.39 -29.88
N PRO A 457 -14.29 23.17 -30.35
CA PRO A 457 -14.95 23.00 -31.64
C PRO A 457 -16.42 23.42 -31.55
N LEU A 458 -16.91 24.02 -32.63
CA LEU A 458 -18.32 24.35 -32.85
C LEU A 458 -18.99 23.41 -33.84
N ARG A 459 -18.27 23.01 -34.90
CA ARG A 459 -18.77 22.10 -35.95
C ARG A 459 -17.62 21.51 -36.78
N VAL A 460 -17.76 20.26 -37.18
CA VAL A 460 -16.93 19.63 -38.22
C VAL A 460 -17.43 20.08 -39.60
N LYS A 461 -16.52 20.58 -40.43
CA LYS A 461 -16.80 21.09 -41.78
C LYS A 461 -16.40 20.05 -42.83
N GLY A 462 -17.26 19.88 -43.84
CA GLY A 462 -17.01 19.00 -44.98
C GLY A 462 -18.29 18.66 -45.73
N GLN A 463 -18.17 18.28 -47.00
CA GLN A 463 -19.32 17.79 -47.79
C GLN A 463 -19.41 16.26 -47.78
N THR A 464 -18.34 15.57 -48.16
CA THR A 464 -18.27 14.10 -48.26
C THR A 464 -17.35 13.47 -47.24
N ALA A 465 -16.41 14.23 -46.70
CA ALA A 465 -15.46 13.86 -45.67
C ALA A 465 -15.03 15.12 -44.90
N VAL A 466 -14.28 14.97 -43.81
CA VAL A 466 -13.74 16.10 -43.05
C VAL A 466 -12.81 16.96 -43.94
N GLU A 467 -13.10 18.26 -44.01
CA GLU A 467 -12.28 19.28 -44.67
C GLU A 467 -11.71 20.31 -43.66
N GLY A 468 -12.32 20.39 -42.48
CA GLY A 468 -11.86 21.29 -41.43
C GLY A 468 -12.74 21.29 -40.19
N LEU A 469 -12.37 22.16 -39.26
CA LEU A 469 -13.04 22.30 -37.98
C LEU A 469 -13.29 23.78 -37.71
N GLU A 470 -14.53 24.13 -37.41
CA GLU A 470 -14.94 25.46 -36.98
C GLU A 470 -14.67 25.59 -35.48
N LEU A 471 -13.80 26.52 -35.10
CA LEU A 471 -13.28 26.69 -33.74
C LEU A 471 -13.72 28.03 -33.14
N LEU A 472 -13.84 28.06 -31.81
CA LEU A 472 -14.10 29.26 -31.02
C LEU A 472 -13.07 29.38 -29.90
N GLU A 473 -12.42 30.55 -29.82
CA GLU A 473 -11.45 30.85 -28.76
C GLU A 473 -12.16 31.23 -27.46
N TRP A 474 -11.49 30.94 -26.36
CA TRP A 474 -11.85 31.31 -24.99
C TRP A 474 -10.79 32.23 -24.41
N ARG A 475 -11.18 33.01 -23.42
CA ARG A 475 -10.27 33.86 -22.65
C ARG A 475 -10.48 33.66 -21.16
N VAL A 476 -9.41 33.74 -20.39
CA VAL A 476 -9.47 33.72 -18.92
C VAL A 476 -9.62 35.16 -18.42
N PRO A 477 -10.72 35.54 -17.76
CA PRO A 477 -10.97 36.91 -17.33
C PRO A 477 -10.23 37.32 -16.03
N GLY A 478 -9.36 36.46 -15.50
CA GLY A 478 -8.54 36.67 -14.29
C GLY A 478 -8.16 35.35 -13.62
N GLU A 479 -7.16 35.38 -12.72
CA GLU A 479 -6.69 34.22 -11.97
C GLU A 479 -7.84 33.58 -11.15
N GLY A 480 -8.03 32.26 -11.26
CA GLY A 480 -9.11 31.53 -10.59
C GLY A 480 -10.53 31.72 -11.19
N ARG A 481 -10.71 32.52 -12.25
CA ARG A 481 -12.03 32.70 -12.91
C ARG A 481 -12.17 31.74 -14.09
N ARG A 482 -13.37 31.17 -14.26
CA ARG A 482 -13.66 30.24 -15.37
C ARG A 482 -13.45 30.90 -16.75
N PRO A 483 -12.89 30.17 -17.73
CA PRO A 483 -12.79 30.66 -19.11
C PRO A 483 -14.16 31.10 -19.65
N VAL A 484 -14.18 32.18 -20.45
CA VAL A 484 -15.38 32.66 -21.15
C VAL A 484 -15.16 32.70 -22.67
N PRO A 485 -16.19 32.44 -23.50
CA PRO A 485 -16.06 32.51 -24.95
C PRO A 485 -15.66 33.91 -25.43
N LYS A 486 -14.73 33.97 -26.38
CA LYS A 486 -14.37 35.20 -27.10
C LYS A 486 -15.24 35.30 -28.35
N ARG A 487 -16.43 35.89 -28.22
CA ARG A 487 -17.37 36.09 -29.34
C ARG A 487 -16.69 36.82 -30.50
N GLY A 488 -16.94 36.39 -31.74
CA GLY A 488 -16.31 36.95 -32.94
C GLY A 488 -14.94 36.35 -33.27
N SER A 489 -14.48 35.34 -32.51
CA SER A 489 -13.23 34.60 -32.80
C SER A 489 -13.47 33.32 -33.60
N GLU A 490 -14.69 33.10 -34.09
CA GLU A 490 -15.05 31.93 -34.87
C GLU A 490 -14.23 31.88 -36.16
N HIS A 491 -13.48 30.80 -36.37
CA HIS A 491 -12.69 30.61 -37.59
C HIS A 491 -12.60 29.13 -37.95
N VAL A 492 -12.35 28.84 -39.23
CA VAL A 492 -12.22 27.47 -39.73
C VAL A 492 -10.76 27.14 -39.93
N VAL A 493 -10.32 26.03 -39.33
CA VAL A 493 -8.97 25.49 -39.51
C VAL A 493 -9.04 24.20 -40.33
N PRO A 494 -8.22 24.03 -41.38
CA PRO A 494 -8.26 22.83 -42.21
C PRO A 494 -7.68 21.63 -41.46
N PHE A 495 -8.43 20.53 -41.49
CA PHE A 495 -8.09 19.23 -40.94
C PHE A 495 -8.69 18.17 -41.84
N ASP A 496 -7.98 17.06 -41.99
CA ASP A 496 -8.40 15.90 -42.78
C ASP A 496 -9.04 14.83 -41.89
N THR A 497 -8.78 14.90 -40.58
CA THR A 497 -9.25 13.93 -39.60
C THR A 497 -9.53 14.63 -38.27
N VAL A 498 -10.65 14.28 -37.63
CA VAL A 498 -11.02 14.80 -36.30
C VAL A 498 -11.23 13.61 -35.37
N ILE A 499 -10.51 13.58 -34.24
CA ILE A 499 -10.65 12.55 -33.22
C ILE A 499 -11.32 13.17 -31.99
N LEU A 500 -12.54 12.74 -31.69
CA LEU A 500 -13.32 13.15 -30.54
C LEU A 500 -12.91 12.32 -29.31
N ALA A 501 -12.05 12.88 -28.48
CA ALA A 501 -11.53 12.27 -27.24
C ALA A 501 -12.07 12.99 -25.98
N THR A 502 -13.26 13.58 -26.08
CA THR A 502 -13.98 14.17 -24.94
C THR A 502 -14.60 13.06 -24.11
N SER A 503 -14.34 13.09 -22.80
CA SER A 503 -14.85 12.14 -21.82
C SER A 503 -16.28 12.48 -21.39
N GLU A 504 -17.17 12.73 -22.34
CA GLU A 504 -18.59 12.94 -22.09
C GLU A 504 -19.33 11.67 -22.52
N ILE A 505 -19.65 10.81 -21.56
CA ILE A 505 -20.37 9.57 -21.80
C ILE A 505 -21.51 9.48 -20.79
N PRO A 506 -22.77 9.63 -21.24
CA PRO A 506 -23.88 8.91 -20.62
C PRO A 506 -23.60 7.43 -20.82
N ILE A 507 -23.54 6.65 -19.73
CA ILE A 507 -23.35 5.21 -19.82
C ILE A 507 -24.67 4.62 -20.33
N GLU A 508 -24.68 4.16 -21.57
CA GLU A 508 -25.68 3.18 -22.00
C GLU A 508 -24.95 1.86 -22.07
N THR A 509 -24.98 1.14 -20.96
CA THR A 509 -24.78 -0.29 -21.04
C THR A 509 -25.99 -0.86 -21.80
N PHE A 510 -25.77 -1.82 -22.70
CA PHE A 510 -26.85 -2.56 -23.39
C PHE A 510 -27.90 -3.14 -22.40
N PHE A 511 -27.55 -3.21 -21.11
CA PHE A 511 -28.39 -3.61 -19.97
C PHE A 511 -29.29 -2.55 -19.37
N ARG A 512 -29.30 -1.32 -19.87
CA ARG A 512 -30.16 -0.27 -19.30
C ARG A 512 -31.65 -0.64 -19.33
N HIS A 513 -32.01 -1.71 -20.05
CA HIS A 513 -33.36 -2.27 -20.14
C HIS A 513 -33.59 -3.51 -19.26
N ASP A 514 -32.59 -3.95 -18.49
CA ASP A 514 -32.80 -4.90 -17.40
C ASP A 514 -33.63 -4.20 -16.31
N ARG A 515 -34.83 -4.73 -16.04
CA ARG A 515 -35.79 -4.12 -15.12
C ARG A 515 -35.43 -4.30 -13.65
N HIS A 516 -34.46 -5.18 -13.35
CA HIS A 516 -34.11 -5.54 -11.99
C HIS A 516 -32.94 -4.70 -11.43
N LEU A 517 -32.06 -4.20 -12.30
CA LEU A 517 -31.00 -3.27 -11.93
C LEU A 517 -31.49 -1.82 -11.83
N LYS A 518 -31.05 -1.13 -10.78
CA LYS A 518 -31.23 0.32 -10.63
C LYS A 518 -30.10 1.08 -11.31
N TRP A 519 -30.45 2.19 -11.94
CA TRP A 519 -29.55 3.04 -12.72
C TRP A 519 -29.58 4.48 -12.20
N THR A 520 -28.44 5.18 -12.27
CA THR A 520 -28.40 6.63 -12.03
C THR A 520 -28.87 7.42 -13.25
N GLU A 521 -29.07 8.73 -13.10
CA GLU A 521 -29.40 9.62 -14.21
C GLU A 521 -28.29 9.62 -15.29
N GLU A 522 -27.04 9.52 -14.87
CA GLU A 522 -25.84 9.43 -15.71
C GLU A 522 -25.69 8.06 -16.40
N GLY A 523 -26.50 7.08 -16.01
CA GLY A 523 -26.54 5.75 -16.61
C GLY A 523 -25.58 4.73 -16.01
N THR A 524 -24.97 5.02 -14.85
CA THR A 524 -24.17 4.03 -14.10
C THR A 524 -25.07 3.10 -13.29
N ILE A 525 -24.54 1.95 -12.88
CA ILE A 525 -25.25 1.00 -12.01
C ILE A 525 -25.23 1.52 -10.56
N VAL A 526 -26.40 1.56 -9.92
CA VAL A 526 -26.51 1.91 -8.49
C VAL A 526 -26.06 0.73 -7.65
N VAL A 527 -25.10 0.99 -6.75
CA VAL A 527 -24.59 0.00 -5.79
C VAL A 527 -24.47 0.61 -4.39
N ASP A 528 -24.40 -0.25 -3.39
CA ASP A 528 -23.88 0.14 -2.08
C ASP A 528 -22.38 0.52 -2.19
N PRO A 529 -21.94 1.68 -1.68
CA PRO A 529 -20.59 2.19 -1.91
C PRO A 529 -19.48 1.41 -1.20
N LEU A 530 -19.80 0.61 -0.17
CA LEU A 530 -18.82 -0.18 0.58
C LEU A 530 -18.72 -1.61 0.05
N THR A 531 -19.88 -2.21 -0.23
CA THR A 531 -20.03 -3.63 -0.57
C THR A 531 -20.18 -3.87 -2.06
N LEU A 532 -20.46 -2.83 -2.86
CA LEU A 532 -20.68 -2.93 -4.30
C LEU A 532 -21.89 -3.83 -4.69
N ALA A 533 -22.74 -4.16 -3.72
CA ALA A 533 -23.97 -4.91 -3.96
C ALA A 533 -24.96 -4.05 -4.74
N THR A 534 -25.62 -4.65 -5.74
CA THR A 534 -26.66 -3.99 -6.54
C THR A 534 -28.04 -4.15 -5.89
N SER A 535 -29.10 -3.70 -6.58
CA SER A 535 -30.49 -3.99 -6.20
C SER A 535 -30.89 -5.47 -6.32
N VAL A 536 -30.07 -6.30 -6.96
CA VAL A 536 -30.34 -7.73 -7.17
C VAL A 536 -29.43 -8.57 -6.28
N SER A 537 -30.03 -9.45 -5.48
CA SER A 537 -29.29 -10.36 -4.58
C SER A 537 -28.33 -11.25 -5.37
N GLY A 538 -27.10 -11.38 -4.89
CA GLY A 538 -26.05 -12.15 -5.57
C GLY A 538 -25.41 -11.45 -6.78
N VAL A 539 -25.82 -10.21 -7.09
CA VAL A 539 -25.25 -9.41 -8.18
C VAL A 539 -24.52 -8.19 -7.62
N PHE A 540 -23.25 -8.07 -8.00
CA PHE A 540 -22.35 -6.99 -7.63
C PHE A 540 -21.90 -6.25 -8.89
N ALA A 541 -21.57 -4.97 -8.79
CA ALA A 541 -21.06 -4.20 -9.93
C ALA A 541 -19.89 -3.29 -9.52
N GLY A 542 -18.96 -3.05 -10.44
CA GLY A 542 -17.75 -2.30 -10.13
C GLY A 542 -16.99 -1.80 -11.33
N GLY A 543 -15.90 -1.07 -11.05
CA GLY A 543 -15.14 -0.32 -12.04
C GLY A 543 -15.98 0.81 -12.66
N GLU A 544 -15.66 1.15 -13.90
CA GLU A 544 -16.26 2.32 -14.57
C GLU A 544 -17.76 2.18 -14.85
N ALA A 545 -18.31 0.96 -14.79
CA ALA A 545 -19.77 0.74 -14.88
C ALA A 545 -20.54 1.36 -13.69
N VAL A 546 -19.85 1.63 -12.58
CA VAL A 546 -20.41 2.24 -11.37
C VAL A 546 -19.89 3.68 -11.21
N THR A 547 -18.59 3.89 -11.35
CA THR A 547 -17.96 5.18 -11.05
C THR A 547 -17.94 6.16 -12.22
N GLY A 548 -18.20 5.68 -13.44
CA GLY A 548 -17.79 6.39 -14.65
C GLY A 548 -16.28 6.29 -14.90
N PRO A 549 -15.73 7.10 -15.82
CA PRO A 549 -14.32 7.06 -16.20
C PRO A 549 -13.38 7.13 -14.99
N GLY A 550 -12.44 6.19 -14.90
CA GLY A 550 -11.56 6.06 -13.75
C GLY A 550 -10.16 5.63 -14.13
N THR A 551 -9.35 5.30 -13.13
CA THR A 551 -7.97 4.85 -13.33
C THR A 551 -7.85 3.34 -13.12
N VAL A 552 -6.81 2.73 -13.72
CA VAL A 552 -6.57 1.28 -13.62
C VAL A 552 -6.50 0.80 -12.16
N ILE A 553 -5.91 1.59 -11.26
CA ILE A 553 -5.73 1.21 -9.84
C ILE A 553 -7.05 1.28 -9.05
N GLU A 554 -7.96 2.17 -9.42
CA GLU A 554 -9.31 2.23 -8.84
C GLU A 554 -10.17 1.06 -9.34
N ALA A 555 -10.02 0.67 -10.61
CA ALA A 555 -10.67 -0.53 -11.13
C ALA A 555 -10.18 -1.79 -10.40
N ILE A 556 -8.87 -1.92 -10.16
CA ILE A 556 -8.28 -3.00 -9.35
C ILE A 556 -8.87 -2.98 -7.93
N ALA A 557 -8.94 -1.81 -7.29
CA ALA A 557 -9.52 -1.66 -5.96
C ALA A 557 -10.99 -2.12 -5.91
N SER A 558 -11.78 -1.74 -6.92
CA SER A 558 -13.17 -2.15 -7.06
C SER A 558 -13.31 -3.67 -7.25
N GLY A 559 -12.47 -4.28 -8.09
CA GLY A 559 -12.44 -5.74 -8.27
C GLY A 559 -12.10 -6.49 -6.98
N LYS A 560 -11.13 -5.98 -6.21
CA LYS A 560 -10.76 -6.54 -4.89
C LYS A 560 -11.91 -6.43 -3.89
N ALA A 561 -12.56 -5.27 -3.81
CA ALA A 561 -13.71 -5.06 -2.92
C ALA A 561 -14.91 -5.95 -3.29
N ALA A 562 -15.15 -6.16 -4.59
CA ALA A 562 -16.21 -7.03 -5.08
C ALA A 562 -15.96 -8.50 -4.75
N ALA A 563 -14.71 -8.99 -4.91
CA ALA A 563 -14.35 -10.36 -4.53
C ALA A 563 -14.63 -10.64 -3.04
N GLU A 564 -14.30 -9.70 -2.17
CA GLU A 564 -14.60 -9.81 -0.73
C GLU A 564 -16.11 -9.85 -0.45
N SER A 565 -16.89 -9.02 -1.14
CA SER A 565 -18.35 -9.03 -1.01
C SER A 565 -18.97 -10.33 -1.50
N ILE A 566 -18.48 -10.86 -2.63
CA ILE A 566 -18.94 -12.13 -3.19
C ILE A 566 -18.59 -13.29 -2.25
N ARG A 567 -17.36 -13.33 -1.70
CA ARG A 567 -16.97 -14.32 -0.70
C ARG A 567 -17.93 -14.31 0.49
N ARG A 568 -18.16 -13.13 1.09
CA ARG A 568 -19.07 -12.97 2.23
C ARG A 568 -20.49 -13.40 1.91
N TYR A 569 -21.00 -13.00 0.75
CA TYR A 569 -22.32 -13.40 0.27
C TYR A 569 -22.46 -14.93 0.17
N LEU A 570 -21.49 -15.60 -0.45
CA LEU A 570 -21.51 -17.06 -0.61
C LEU A 570 -21.32 -17.80 0.72
N GLU A 571 -20.67 -17.18 1.70
CA GLU A 571 -20.49 -17.72 3.06
C GLU A 571 -21.63 -17.35 4.03
N GLY A 572 -22.62 -16.58 3.58
CA GLY A 572 -23.72 -16.11 4.43
C GLY A 572 -23.30 -15.12 5.52
N LEU A 573 -22.16 -14.43 5.33
CA LEU A 573 -21.65 -13.41 6.24
C LEU A 573 -22.24 -12.04 5.92
N ASP A 574 -22.30 -11.16 6.92
CA ASP A 574 -22.66 -9.76 6.71
C ASP A 574 -21.66 -9.09 5.74
N LEU A 575 -22.19 -8.36 4.75
CA LEU A 575 -21.36 -7.80 3.69
C LEU A 575 -20.49 -6.63 4.16
N ALA A 576 -20.88 -5.92 5.22
CA ALA A 576 -20.28 -4.68 5.70
C ALA A 576 -19.46 -4.85 6.99
N GLU A 577 -19.72 -5.89 7.79
CA GLU A 577 -19.13 -6.09 9.11
C GLU A 577 -17.59 -6.05 9.08
N GLY A 578 -16.99 -5.19 9.90
CA GLY A 578 -15.53 -5.03 9.98
C GLY A 578 -14.89 -4.37 8.74
N ARG A 579 -15.65 -3.98 7.72
CA ARG A 579 -15.12 -3.26 6.55
C ARG A 579 -15.22 -1.75 6.77
N ARG A 580 -14.17 -1.05 6.36
CA ARG A 580 -14.10 0.42 6.40
C ARG A 580 -13.89 0.95 4.99
N ARG A 581 -14.41 2.14 4.72
CA ARG A 581 -14.11 2.88 3.48
C ARG A 581 -12.61 3.16 3.44
N TRP A 582 -11.98 2.87 2.31
CA TRP A 582 -10.58 3.23 2.07
C TRP A 582 -10.45 4.76 1.90
N PRO A 583 -9.45 5.42 2.52
CA PRO A 583 -9.29 6.87 2.42
C PRO A 583 -8.93 7.29 0.99
N LYS A 584 -9.39 8.46 0.58
CA LYS A 584 -8.89 9.12 -0.63
C LYS A 584 -7.50 9.71 -0.37
N PRO A 585 -6.65 9.91 -1.41
CA PRO A 585 -5.31 10.48 -1.23
C PRO A 585 -5.28 11.79 -0.43
N GLU A 586 -6.28 12.66 -0.60
CA GLU A 586 -6.44 13.92 0.11
C GLU A 586 -6.84 13.76 1.60
N GLU A 587 -7.34 12.59 2.00
CA GLU A 587 -7.72 12.25 3.37
C GLU A 587 -6.55 11.57 4.14
N VAL A 588 -5.44 11.26 3.46
CA VAL A 588 -4.31 10.53 4.06
C VAL A 588 -3.51 11.43 5.00
N VAL A 589 -3.51 11.06 6.28
CA VAL A 589 -2.68 11.70 7.30
C VAL A 589 -1.27 11.12 7.28
N ARG A 590 -0.26 12.00 7.30
CA ARG A 590 1.15 11.61 7.36
C ARG A 590 1.52 11.14 8.77
N LEU A 591 2.50 10.25 8.86
CA LEU A 591 2.97 9.70 10.14
C LEU A 591 3.88 10.71 10.85
N ASP A 592 3.85 10.74 12.18
CA ASP A 592 4.86 11.45 12.95
C ASP A 592 6.20 10.69 12.85
N ILE A 593 7.16 11.30 12.17
CA ILE A 593 8.50 10.74 11.96
C ILE A 593 9.54 11.25 12.97
N GLY A 594 9.14 12.15 13.89
CA GLY A 594 10.03 12.81 14.85
C GLY A 594 11.11 13.67 14.18
N HIS A 595 12.21 13.91 14.90
CA HIS A 595 13.38 14.65 14.41
C HIS A 595 14.32 13.77 13.56
N LEU A 596 13.79 13.16 12.50
CA LEU A 596 14.62 12.37 11.59
C LEU A 596 15.52 13.30 10.77
N GLU A 597 16.84 13.17 10.90
CA GLU A 597 17.78 13.81 9.99
C GLU A 597 17.72 13.13 8.62
N VAL A 598 17.18 13.86 7.62
CA VAL A 598 17.00 13.34 6.27
C VAL A 598 17.98 14.03 5.32
N PRO A 599 19.01 13.34 4.81
CA PRO A 599 19.88 13.93 3.80
C PRO A 599 19.13 14.10 2.49
N HIS A 600 19.24 15.28 1.87
CA HIS A 600 18.71 15.55 0.54
C HIS A 600 19.38 14.65 -0.50
N ARG A 601 18.58 13.98 -1.32
CA ARG A 601 19.03 13.10 -2.41
C ARG A 601 18.16 13.32 -3.63
N ARG A 602 18.79 13.54 -4.80
CA ARG A 602 18.06 13.66 -6.07
C ARG A 602 17.37 12.36 -6.42
N ARG A 603 16.16 12.45 -6.97
CA ARG A 603 15.45 11.32 -7.58
C ARG A 603 16.23 10.76 -8.76
N VAL A 604 16.40 9.45 -8.81
CA VAL A 604 17.05 8.75 -9.91
C VAL A 604 16.13 8.80 -11.13
N ARG A 605 16.63 9.35 -12.24
CA ARG A 605 15.85 9.52 -13.47
C ARG A 605 15.85 8.22 -14.28
N PRO A 606 14.68 7.67 -14.66
CA PRO A 606 14.64 6.50 -15.52
C PRO A 606 15.02 6.88 -16.96
N TYR A 607 15.50 5.90 -17.72
CA TYR A 607 15.55 5.98 -19.17
C TYR A 607 14.13 6.03 -19.72
N LEU A 608 13.80 7.06 -20.49
CA LEU A 608 12.48 7.20 -21.13
C LEU A 608 12.37 6.27 -22.33
N ASN A 609 13.46 6.16 -23.10
CA ASN A 609 13.61 5.16 -24.13
C ASN A 609 14.70 4.17 -23.69
N PRO A 610 14.42 2.85 -23.62
CA PRO A 610 15.44 1.86 -23.34
C PRO A 610 16.65 1.92 -24.29
N ALA A 611 16.46 2.39 -25.52
CA ALA A 611 17.56 2.59 -26.48
C ALA A 611 18.55 3.70 -26.09
N ASP A 612 18.19 4.57 -25.14
CA ASP A 612 19.10 5.61 -24.62
C ASP A 612 20.10 5.03 -23.59
N ALA A 613 19.91 3.79 -23.15
CA ALA A 613 20.83 3.12 -22.24
C ALA A 613 22.14 2.75 -22.96
N PRO A 614 23.30 2.79 -22.28
CA PRO A 614 24.56 2.36 -22.88
C PRO A 614 24.50 0.91 -23.37
N GLU A 615 25.22 0.61 -24.45
CA GLU A 615 25.26 -0.73 -25.02
C GLU A 615 25.70 -1.78 -23.97
N GLY A 616 24.98 -2.90 -23.91
CA GLY A 616 25.21 -3.96 -22.92
C GLY A 616 24.64 -3.70 -21.52
N VAL A 617 24.05 -2.53 -21.26
CA VAL A 617 23.37 -2.23 -20.00
C VAL A 617 21.93 -2.72 -20.05
N GLU A 618 21.59 -3.59 -19.11
CA GLU A 618 20.23 -4.12 -19.00
C GLU A 618 19.31 -3.18 -18.22
N VAL A 619 18.19 -2.84 -18.84
CA VAL A 619 17.19 -1.90 -18.30
C VAL A 619 15.82 -2.56 -18.29
N HIS A 620 15.17 -2.55 -17.14
CA HIS A 620 13.80 -3.00 -16.94
C HIS A 620 12.94 -1.82 -16.49
N GLY A 621 11.88 -1.52 -17.24
CA GLY A 621 10.95 -0.42 -16.89
C GLY A 621 11.61 0.96 -16.76
N GLY A 622 12.75 1.17 -17.44
CA GLY A 622 13.52 2.42 -17.39
C GLY A 622 14.64 2.46 -16.33
N TYR A 623 14.82 1.42 -15.50
CA TYR A 623 15.92 1.33 -14.54
C TYR A 623 16.83 0.13 -14.77
N THR A 624 18.13 0.32 -14.49
CA THR A 624 19.02 -0.79 -14.15
C THR A 624 18.72 -1.28 -12.73
N GLU A 625 19.23 -2.46 -12.36
CA GLU A 625 19.11 -2.96 -11.00
C GLU A 625 19.69 -1.98 -9.96
N GLU A 626 20.86 -1.40 -10.27
CA GLU A 626 21.57 -0.47 -9.40
C GLU A 626 20.78 0.84 -9.20
N MET A 627 20.22 1.39 -10.27
CA MET A 627 19.34 2.57 -10.22
C MET A 627 18.09 2.30 -9.36
N ALA A 628 17.46 1.13 -9.53
CA ALA A 628 16.28 0.75 -8.77
C ALA A 628 16.59 0.62 -7.27
N ARG A 629 17.73 0.01 -6.92
CA ARG A 629 18.16 -0.12 -5.52
C ARG A 629 18.53 1.23 -4.91
N GLU A 630 19.21 2.09 -5.66
CA GLU A 630 19.57 3.43 -5.21
C GLU A 630 18.34 4.28 -4.89
N GLU A 631 17.37 4.29 -5.81
CA GLU A 631 16.11 5.03 -5.68
C GLU A 631 15.25 4.47 -4.55
N ALA A 632 15.13 3.14 -4.44
CA ALA A 632 14.40 2.51 -3.35
C ALA A 632 15.02 2.83 -1.97
N SER A 633 16.34 2.93 -1.89
CA SER A 633 17.07 3.31 -0.68
C SER A 633 16.88 4.79 -0.28
N ARG A 634 16.15 5.60 -1.06
CA ARG A 634 15.71 6.95 -0.65
C ARG A 634 14.48 6.93 0.27
N CYS A 635 13.81 5.78 0.41
CA CYS A 635 12.68 5.64 1.31
C CYS A 635 13.06 6.05 2.73
N LEU A 636 12.17 6.79 3.42
CA LEU A 636 12.40 7.26 4.80
C LEU A 636 12.14 6.18 5.86
N ASP A 637 11.60 5.04 5.45
CA ASP A 637 11.01 4.06 6.36
C ASP A 637 10.04 4.70 7.38
N CYS A 638 9.17 5.60 6.90
CA CYS A 638 8.27 6.41 7.75
C CYS A 638 7.40 5.59 8.72
N GLY A 639 7.01 4.37 8.36
CA GLY A 639 6.26 3.43 9.20
C GLY A 639 7.10 2.61 10.19
N ILE A 640 8.44 2.71 10.14
CA ILE A 640 9.43 1.79 10.73
C ILE A 640 9.27 0.38 10.17
N CYS A 641 8.24 -0.34 10.59
CA CYS A 641 7.83 -1.57 9.93
C CYS A 641 7.37 -1.25 8.51
N ALA A 642 7.99 -1.90 7.52
CA ALA A 642 7.63 -1.71 6.12
C ALA A 642 6.34 -2.44 5.70
N GLU A 643 5.74 -3.25 6.58
CA GLU A 643 4.62 -4.15 6.24
C GLU A 643 4.96 -5.02 5.02
N CYS A 644 6.17 -5.59 5.00
CA CYS A 644 6.60 -6.53 3.95
C CYS A 644 5.95 -7.93 4.09
N MET A 645 5.19 -8.14 5.16
CA MET A 645 4.43 -9.34 5.52
C MET A 645 5.24 -10.65 5.66
N ARG A 646 6.57 -10.61 5.50
CA ARG A 646 7.44 -11.78 5.66
C ARG A 646 7.36 -12.42 7.04
N CYS A 647 7.22 -11.61 8.08
CA CYS A 647 7.08 -12.10 9.45
C CYS A 647 5.77 -12.87 9.67
N GLU A 648 4.68 -12.48 9.02
CA GLU A 648 3.41 -13.22 9.02
C GLU A 648 3.56 -14.55 8.27
N GLU A 649 4.18 -14.51 7.09
CA GLU A 649 4.33 -15.69 6.22
C GLU A 649 5.15 -16.82 6.83
N VAL A 650 6.17 -16.50 7.64
CA VAL A 650 7.01 -17.51 8.32
C VAL A 650 6.50 -17.89 9.72
N CYS A 651 5.44 -17.25 10.23
CA CYS A 651 4.93 -17.52 11.56
C CYS A 651 3.99 -18.74 11.55
N GLU A 652 4.52 -19.92 11.88
CA GLU A 652 3.73 -21.17 11.92
C GLU A 652 2.54 -21.10 12.89
N LYS A 653 2.69 -20.37 14.00
CA LYS A 653 1.65 -20.17 15.01
C LYS A 653 0.63 -19.09 14.65
N LYS A 654 0.85 -18.35 13.55
CA LYS A 654 0.01 -17.23 13.11
C LYS A 654 -0.20 -16.16 14.20
N ALA A 655 0.82 -15.94 15.02
CA ALA A 655 0.78 -14.98 16.12
C ALA A 655 0.93 -13.51 15.66
N VAL A 656 1.27 -13.24 14.39
CA VAL A 656 1.52 -11.89 13.87
C VAL A 656 0.23 -11.25 13.38
N HIS A 657 -0.13 -10.08 13.93
CA HIS A 657 -1.34 -9.33 13.59
C HIS A 657 -1.02 -7.85 13.35
N HIS A 658 -0.83 -7.47 12.09
CA HIS A 658 -0.44 -6.10 11.72
C HIS A 658 -1.57 -5.06 11.88
N ASP A 659 -2.80 -5.51 12.07
CA ASP A 659 -4.03 -4.73 12.23
C ASP A 659 -4.44 -4.53 13.69
N GLU A 660 -3.64 -5.03 14.66
CA GLU A 660 -3.86 -4.74 16.08
C GLU A 660 -3.83 -3.23 16.34
N GLU A 661 -4.86 -2.73 17.04
CA GLU A 661 -5.00 -1.32 17.43
C GLU A 661 -4.67 -1.15 18.93
N ASP A 662 -4.23 0.06 19.31
CA ASP A 662 -4.08 0.43 20.71
C ASP A 662 -5.44 0.28 21.43
N ARG A 663 -5.42 -0.17 22.68
CA ARG A 663 -6.63 -0.36 23.49
C ARG A 663 -6.55 0.32 24.84
N SER A 664 -7.69 0.80 25.31
CA SER A 664 -7.84 1.30 26.69
C SER A 664 -8.25 0.17 27.62
N VAL A 665 -7.56 0.02 28.73
CA VAL A 665 -7.86 -0.94 29.80
C VAL A 665 -8.26 -0.16 31.04
N ARG A 666 -9.45 -0.44 31.59
CA ARG A 666 -9.90 0.17 32.84
C ARG A 666 -9.67 -0.80 33.99
N LEU A 667 -9.03 -0.32 35.04
CA LEU A 667 -8.67 -1.10 36.22
C LEU A 667 -9.16 -0.39 37.47
N GLU A 668 -9.67 -1.16 38.42
CA GLU A 668 -10.01 -0.67 39.76
C GLU A 668 -8.94 -1.16 40.75
N VAL A 669 -8.29 -0.23 41.45
CA VAL A 669 -7.22 -0.53 42.40
C VAL A 669 -7.36 0.25 43.70
N GLY A 670 -6.98 -0.37 44.82
CA GLY A 670 -7.01 0.29 46.13
C GLY A 670 -5.79 1.17 46.38
N SER A 671 -4.66 0.88 45.74
CA SER A 671 -3.41 1.61 45.90
C SER A 671 -2.58 1.61 44.61
N ILE A 672 -1.73 2.64 44.45
CA ILE A 672 -0.81 2.80 43.32
C ILE A 672 0.60 3.05 43.88
N ILE A 673 1.55 2.18 43.52
CA ILE A 673 2.96 2.29 43.88
C ILE A 673 3.74 2.79 42.65
N LEU A 674 4.48 3.88 42.80
CA LEU A 674 5.28 4.48 41.71
C LEU A 674 6.75 4.08 41.82
N THR A 675 7.25 3.40 40.80
CA THR A 675 8.66 2.98 40.66
C THR A 675 9.20 3.30 39.25
N PRO A 676 9.15 4.57 38.78
CA PRO A 676 9.41 4.93 37.38
C PRO A 676 10.85 4.75 36.90
N GLY A 677 11.80 4.44 37.79
CA GLY A 677 13.22 4.30 37.44
C GLY A 677 13.90 5.64 37.17
N PHE A 678 14.86 5.66 36.25
CA PHE A 678 15.63 6.85 35.89
C PHE A 678 15.94 6.91 34.38
N SER A 679 16.13 8.12 33.86
CA SER A 679 16.65 8.38 32.51
C SER A 679 18.13 8.76 32.58
N THR A 680 18.91 8.36 31.57
CA THR A 680 20.31 8.75 31.45
C THR A 680 20.43 10.17 30.87
N PHE A 681 21.36 10.96 31.39
CA PHE A 681 21.70 12.26 30.79
C PHE A 681 22.35 12.06 29.41
N ASP A 682 21.99 12.89 28.43
CA ASP A 682 22.62 12.89 27.09
C ASP A 682 23.92 13.72 27.12
N PRO A 683 25.10 13.07 27.06
CA PRO A 683 26.37 13.76 27.12
C PRO A 683 26.71 14.50 25.81
N GLY A 684 25.98 14.28 24.72
CA GLY A 684 26.17 15.05 23.47
C GLY A 684 25.91 16.55 23.65
N ARG A 685 25.18 16.92 24.70
CA ARG A 685 24.95 18.31 25.12
C ARG A 685 26.20 18.98 25.71
N LEU A 686 27.19 18.20 26.14
CA LEU A 686 28.45 18.64 26.73
C LEU A 686 29.62 18.26 25.80
N GLY A 687 29.73 19.01 24.70
CA GLY A 687 30.69 18.74 23.63
C GLY A 687 32.16 18.71 24.06
N GLU A 688 32.51 19.31 25.20
CA GLU A 688 33.85 19.30 25.79
C GLU A 688 34.37 17.90 26.13
N PHE A 689 33.48 16.95 26.43
CA PHE A 689 33.85 15.56 26.71
C PHE A 689 34.00 14.73 25.44
N GLY A 690 33.56 15.25 24.29
CA GLY A 690 33.76 14.64 22.98
C GLY A 690 32.90 13.41 22.69
N TYR A 691 31.82 13.17 23.43
CA TYR A 691 30.80 12.17 23.09
C TYR A 691 30.16 12.50 21.74
N GLY A 692 29.95 11.49 20.89
CA GLY A 692 29.52 11.67 19.49
C GLY A 692 30.61 12.17 18.52
N ARG A 693 31.72 12.73 19.02
CA ARG A 693 32.87 13.15 18.20
C ARG A 693 33.97 12.09 18.16
N TYR A 694 34.30 11.49 19.30
CA TYR A 694 35.35 10.48 19.41
C TYR A 694 34.72 9.09 19.59
N PRO A 695 34.98 8.12 18.70
CA PRO A 695 34.37 6.79 18.76
C PRO A 695 34.63 6.00 20.05
N ASN A 696 35.64 6.39 20.83
CA ASN A 696 36.03 5.71 22.06
C ASN A 696 35.59 6.45 23.33
N VAL A 697 34.82 7.54 23.19
CA VAL A 697 34.14 8.18 24.31
C VAL A 697 32.74 7.60 24.36
N ILE A 698 32.48 6.81 25.40
CA ILE A 698 31.23 6.07 25.60
C ILE A 698 30.62 6.40 26.94
N THR A 699 29.31 6.18 27.07
CA THR A 699 28.56 6.31 28.31
C THR A 699 28.75 5.09 29.21
N ALA A 700 28.45 5.24 30.52
CA ALA A 700 28.48 4.10 31.44
C ALA A 700 27.51 2.96 31.03
N PRO A 701 26.26 3.22 30.59
CA PRO A 701 25.40 2.18 30.03
C PRO A 701 25.99 1.47 28.80
N GLU A 702 26.66 2.19 27.89
CA GLU A 702 27.33 1.57 26.74
C GLU A 702 28.46 0.63 27.20
N LEU A 703 29.26 1.06 28.19
CA LEU A 703 30.29 0.22 28.79
C LEU A 703 29.70 -1.05 29.41
N GLU A 704 28.61 -0.94 30.17
CA GLU A 704 27.89 -2.10 30.73
C GLU A 704 27.43 -3.06 29.63
N ARG A 705 26.91 -2.55 28.51
CA ARG A 705 26.54 -3.40 27.36
C ARG A 705 27.76 -4.09 26.74
N LEU A 706 28.91 -3.43 26.62
CA LEU A 706 30.14 -4.06 26.13
C LEU A 706 30.70 -5.12 27.09
N LEU A 707 30.48 -4.97 28.40
CA LEU A 707 30.93 -5.95 29.40
C LEU A 707 29.95 -7.13 29.55
N SER A 708 28.70 -6.97 29.15
CA SER A 708 27.69 -8.01 29.26
C SER A 708 27.95 -9.18 28.30
N SER A 709 27.81 -10.41 28.81
CA SER A 709 27.88 -11.64 28.01
C SER A 709 26.78 -11.73 26.94
N THR A 710 25.65 -11.04 27.16
CA THR A 710 24.53 -10.92 26.19
C THR A 710 24.63 -9.64 25.35
N GLY A 711 25.70 -8.87 25.53
CA GLY A 711 25.93 -7.63 24.82
C GLY A 711 26.73 -7.81 23.53
N PRO A 712 26.96 -6.71 22.80
CA PRO A 712 27.52 -6.71 21.44
C PRO A 712 28.85 -7.45 21.26
N THR A 713 29.65 -7.53 22.33
CA THR A 713 31.01 -8.06 22.31
C THR A 713 31.15 -9.33 23.14
N ALA A 714 30.04 -9.92 23.58
CA ALA A 714 29.99 -11.13 24.40
C ALA A 714 30.91 -11.04 25.64
N GLY A 715 30.90 -9.88 26.29
CA GLY A 715 31.69 -9.56 27.47
C GLY A 715 33.15 -9.21 27.25
N ARG A 716 33.58 -9.01 26.00
CA ARG A 716 34.94 -8.54 25.69
C ARG A 716 34.96 -7.01 25.68
N LEU A 717 35.72 -6.42 26.60
CA LEU A 717 35.97 -4.98 26.59
C LEU A 717 36.84 -4.59 25.40
N VAL A 718 36.25 -3.89 24.44
CA VAL A 718 36.92 -3.38 23.24
C VAL A 718 36.61 -1.90 23.05
N ARG A 719 37.50 -1.20 22.36
CA ARG A 719 37.28 0.16 21.91
C ARG A 719 36.30 0.15 20.72
N PRO A 720 35.17 0.88 20.77
CA PRO A 720 34.21 0.87 19.66
C PRO A 720 34.80 1.35 18.33
N GLY A 721 35.78 2.26 18.36
CA GLY A 721 36.37 2.81 17.14
C GLY A 721 37.26 1.86 16.34
N ASP A 722 37.84 0.82 16.97
CA ASP A 722 38.77 -0.09 16.27
C ASP A 722 38.74 -1.55 16.71
N GLY A 723 37.83 -1.91 17.64
CA GLY A 723 37.65 -3.27 18.14
C GLY A 723 38.81 -3.81 18.97
N ARG A 724 39.84 -3.02 19.27
CA ARG A 724 41.00 -3.48 20.05
C ARG A 724 40.76 -3.32 21.56
N PRO A 725 41.38 -4.17 22.40
CA PRO A 725 41.34 -3.99 23.85
C PRO A 725 41.95 -2.63 24.26
N PRO A 726 41.32 -1.89 25.19
CA PRO A 726 41.90 -0.67 25.71
C PRO A 726 43.12 -0.97 26.58
N ARG A 727 44.20 -0.17 26.45
CA ARG A 727 45.39 -0.26 27.32
C ARG A 727 45.27 0.60 28.57
N ARG A 728 44.52 1.70 28.48
CA ARG A 728 44.28 2.68 29.53
C ARG A 728 42.84 3.16 29.40
N VAL A 729 42.14 3.29 30.52
CA VAL A 729 40.75 3.76 30.61
C VAL A 729 40.73 4.94 31.57
N ALA A 730 40.00 5.99 31.22
CA ALA A 730 39.74 7.13 32.09
C ALA A 730 38.23 7.20 32.34
N PHE A 731 37.83 7.33 33.61
CA PHE A 731 36.45 7.53 33.99
C PHE A 731 36.23 9.02 34.26
N ILE A 732 35.23 9.60 33.60
CA ILE A 732 34.75 10.95 33.88
C ILE A 732 33.44 10.80 34.64
N GLN A 733 33.46 11.16 35.92
CA GLN A 733 32.31 11.04 36.82
C GLN A 733 31.54 12.36 36.88
N CYS A 734 30.28 12.31 37.34
CA CYS A 734 29.41 13.47 37.51
C CYS A 734 29.08 14.23 36.21
N VAL A 735 29.10 13.55 35.06
CA VAL A 735 28.71 14.16 33.78
C VAL A 735 27.20 14.42 33.79
N GLY A 736 26.83 15.70 33.83
CA GLY A 736 25.43 16.14 33.90
C GLY A 736 24.82 16.15 35.31
N SER A 737 25.64 16.02 36.36
CA SER A 737 25.22 16.24 37.77
C SER A 737 25.24 17.70 38.18
#